data_AF-A0A1I1FXL0-F1
#
_entry.id   AF-A0A1I1FXL0-F1
#
_cell.length_a   1.000
_cell.length_b   1.000
_cell.length_c   1.000
_cell.angle_alpha   90.00
_cell.angle_beta   90.00
_cell.angle_gamma   90.00
#
_symmetry.space_group_name_H-M   'P 1'
#
loop_
_entity.id
_entity.type
_entity.pdbx_description
1 polymer ?
#
loop_
_entity_poly.entity_id
_entity_poly.type
_entity_poly.pdbx_seq_one_letter_code
_entity_poly.pdbx_strand_id
1 'polypeptide(L)'
;MSKNNTLKVCSKSVAVIGVTGACLFLSEPTVIKAENNIKVQDNQVGGNIQGKDIESNEQQDNGVKQEQSQENSMKKDNSQTDGVKANTTQNLQDSNIKSENVQGVDVESNSQQDNSAKSYNMQSNEVKTQLDNKSSNSQPNTTNVQEAQIIEFSQGNGIWSVPYGLQGASYIDSTNKYAGKIVQLIQKMIVNNATWYQFSVDGKTIGWLDSKVLSKLSNIQEINQDSIMGATNNNGIWSLPYGVKGANYVGTSDKYAYDNIKLIAKANFGDTTWYQFSVDGKVIGWVDGKALDKDGAQPANFSVTIGNTNSNGVWSKPYGVTGAQYLGSTNDYAYQTLQVIKTVKKGATTWYQVKNDKGIVGWIDGDKAVTDLENLPIENSSALIGGSAKPSDGIWSVPYGEYGANWIASVSDYSFRQVKVIQKIKKNNVVWSKIKLEDKVLGWIDSRTLSNLVINEENKTVLLGDTYGHSVWTLPYGEENAKYVGSANNYVNKPIKVIGSFTREQTVWYHFMVDGKEVGWIDSKTVSNASNIIEMNETYHIENNQGHAVWTRPYGMQNASFVGSASDFIHKNLNVKLSVNYNGVTWYGFKNSKGNLNWIDSRAVVQGSAYPYLDVPIISQRDPYIPARNLVSGCEITSVAMMLQYAGANVDKVQLAYEMPYSSFDPNQGFVGNPFGKGWTIYPPALMDLVRKYTGSAINLTGLEIKSNLDAGKPVVVWMTMHGFTVHAITLVGYDENYFYYNDPWTGEKNASMYWSDFYNNWSTQNRRAISY
;
A
#
# COMPACT_ATOMS: atom_id res chain seq x y z
N MET A 1 -3.55 -43.48 44.55
CA MET A 1 -4.01 -44.89 44.46
C MET A 1 -4.60 -45.12 43.07
N SER A 2 -4.67 -46.37 42.58
CA SER A 2 -5.37 -46.82 41.35
C SER A 2 -5.04 -46.09 40.03
N LYS A 3 -4.17 -46.61 39.15
CA LYS A 3 -4.34 -47.73 38.18
C LYS A 3 -5.16 -47.41 36.91
N ASN A 4 -4.42 -47.39 35.79
CA ASN A 4 -4.68 -47.99 34.47
C ASN A 4 -6.09 -47.98 33.85
N ASN A 5 -6.19 -47.50 32.60
CA ASN A 5 -6.08 -48.43 31.46
C ASN A 5 -5.74 -47.74 30.13
N THR A 6 -5.21 -48.52 29.18
CA THR A 6 -4.84 -48.11 27.82
C THR A 6 -5.83 -48.64 26.79
N LEU A 7 -5.91 -47.99 25.62
CA LEU A 7 -6.43 -48.62 24.40
C LEU A 7 -5.76 -48.01 23.16
N LYS A 8 -5.11 -48.86 22.36
CA LYS A 8 -4.72 -48.56 20.97
C LYS A 8 -5.77 -49.17 20.04
N VAL A 9 -6.15 -48.46 18.99
CA VAL A 9 -6.78 -49.04 17.80
C VAL A 9 -6.05 -48.51 16.57
N CYS A 10 -5.78 -49.39 15.61
CA CYS A 10 -5.22 -49.03 14.31
C CYS A 10 -6.31 -49.06 13.24
N SER A 11 -6.18 -48.23 12.22
CA SER A 11 -6.76 -48.48 10.90
C SER A 11 -5.66 -48.40 9.84
N LYS A 12 -5.83 -49.14 8.74
CA LYS A 12 -4.89 -49.18 7.61
C LYS A 12 -5.51 -48.54 6.37
N SER A 13 -4.67 -47.83 5.63
CA SER A 13 -4.60 -47.79 4.16
C SER A 13 -5.91 -47.80 3.35
N VAL A 14 -6.11 -46.75 2.54
CA VAL A 14 -5.92 -46.85 1.08
C VAL A 14 -5.19 -45.59 0.61
N ALA A 15 -4.22 -45.75 -0.30
CA ALA A 15 -3.69 -44.65 -1.10
C ALA A 15 -4.16 -44.85 -2.56
N VAL A 16 -4.59 -43.79 -3.22
CA VAL A 16 -4.93 -43.81 -4.65
C VAL A 16 -3.94 -42.93 -5.39
N ILE A 17 -3.22 -43.51 -6.34
CA ILE A 17 -2.34 -42.79 -7.26
C ILE A 17 -3.14 -42.49 -8.53
N GLY A 18 -3.21 -41.21 -8.89
CA GLY A 18 -3.80 -40.70 -10.15
C GLY A 18 -2.89 -39.62 -10.70
N VAL A 19 -2.66 -39.59 -12.02
CA VAL A 19 -1.44 -39.03 -12.61
C VAL A 19 -1.74 -37.98 -13.69
N THR A 20 -0.88 -36.96 -13.76
CA THR A 20 -0.71 -35.98 -14.86
C THR A 20 -1.88 -35.05 -15.23
N GLY A 21 -1.55 -33.76 -15.31
CA GLY A 21 -2.44 -32.68 -15.79
C GLY A 21 -1.69 -31.36 -15.88
N ALA A 22 -0.63 -31.31 -16.69
CA ALA A 22 0.24 -30.14 -16.79
C ALA A 22 -0.29 -29.12 -17.81
N CYS A 23 -0.53 -27.90 -17.37
CA CYS A 23 -0.64 -26.71 -18.22
C CYS A 23 0.26 -25.60 -17.65
N LEU A 24 1.20 -25.13 -18.46
CA LEU A 24 2.08 -24.01 -18.17
C LEU A 24 1.35 -22.68 -18.39
N PHE A 25 1.60 -21.69 -17.55
CA PHE A 25 1.83 -20.30 -18.00
C PHE A 25 2.80 -19.60 -17.04
N LEU A 26 3.51 -18.59 -17.55
CA LEU A 26 4.76 -18.06 -16.98
C LEU A 26 4.60 -16.66 -16.40
N SER A 27 5.16 -16.41 -15.22
CA SER A 27 5.77 -15.13 -14.83
C SER A 27 6.55 -15.28 -13.52
N GLU A 28 7.88 -15.10 -13.56
CA GLU A 28 8.71 -15.01 -12.36
C GLU A 28 8.57 -13.62 -11.69
N PRO A 29 8.98 -13.52 -10.42
CA PRO A 29 9.99 -12.50 -10.10
C PRO A 29 11.27 -13.11 -9.53
N THR A 30 12.40 -12.68 -10.06
CA THR A 30 13.74 -13.18 -9.72
C THR A 30 14.19 -12.74 -8.32
N VAL A 31 14.70 -13.67 -7.51
CA VAL A 31 15.42 -13.36 -6.26
C VAL A 31 16.80 -14.00 -6.31
N ILE A 32 17.84 -13.16 -6.33
CA ILE A 32 19.23 -13.59 -6.42
C ILE A 32 19.71 -14.09 -5.05
N LYS A 33 20.25 -15.31 -4.98
CA LYS A 33 21.05 -15.77 -3.84
C LYS A 33 22.40 -15.03 -3.82
N ALA A 34 22.80 -14.55 -2.65
CA ALA A 34 24.21 -14.35 -2.32
C ALA A 34 24.54 -15.23 -1.11
N GLU A 35 25.48 -16.16 -1.28
CA GLU A 35 26.03 -16.94 -0.16
C GLU A 35 27.24 -16.19 0.42
N ASN A 36 27.39 -16.18 1.75
CA ASN A 36 28.72 -16.21 2.34
C ASN A 36 28.68 -16.74 3.78
N ASN A 37 29.64 -17.59 4.11
CA ASN A 37 29.76 -18.23 5.42
C ASN A 37 30.69 -17.42 6.33
N ILE A 38 30.22 -17.01 7.51
CA ILE A 38 31.10 -16.73 8.65
C ILE A 38 30.54 -17.48 9.87
N LYS A 39 31.36 -18.38 10.43
CA LYS A 39 31.09 -19.01 11.72
C LYS A 39 31.46 -18.04 12.84
N VAL A 40 30.61 -17.91 13.84
CA VAL A 40 30.99 -17.40 15.17
C VAL A 40 30.70 -18.52 16.16
N GLN A 41 31.64 -18.79 17.06
CA GLN A 41 31.51 -19.85 18.06
C GLN A 41 30.82 -19.33 19.32
N ASP A 42 30.03 -20.19 19.96
CA ASP A 42 29.66 -20.00 21.36
C ASP A 42 30.91 -19.91 22.25
N ASN A 43 30.85 -19.04 23.26
CA ASN A 43 31.68 -19.20 24.45
C ASN A 43 30.95 -18.63 25.66
N GLN A 44 30.43 -19.52 26.52
CA GLN A 44 29.92 -19.15 27.83
C GLN A 44 31.09 -18.98 28.80
N VAL A 45 31.23 -17.80 29.41
CA VAL A 45 31.93 -17.63 30.69
C VAL A 45 31.09 -16.71 31.57
N GLY A 46 30.69 -17.20 32.73
CA GLY A 46 29.95 -16.40 33.72
C GLY A 46 30.89 -15.60 34.63
N GLY A 47 30.41 -14.46 35.14
CA GLY A 47 31.16 -13.63 36.08
C GLY A 47 30.23 -12.84 37.01
N ASN A 48 30.01 -13.34 38.22
CA ASN A 48 29.36 -12.58 39.29
C ASN A 48 30.34 -11.54 39.84
N ILE A 49 29.99 -10.24 39.79
CA ILE A 49 30.51 -9.25 40.73
C ILE A 49 29.34 -8.41 41.26
N GLN A 50 29.25 -8.31 42.59
CA GLN A 50 28.24 -7.59 43.36
C GLN A 50 28.83 -6.23 43.78
N GLY A 51 28.16 -5.11 43.47
CA GLY A 51 28.87 -3.85 43.18
C GLY A 51 28.38 -2.52 43.78
N LYS A 52 27.51 -2.53 44.80
CA LYS A 52 27.10 -1.37 45.65
C LYS A 52 26.45 -0.13 44.99
N ASP A 53 25.50 0.40 45.75
CA ASP A 53 24.85 1.70 45.59
C ASP A 53 25.80 2.87 45.94
N ILE A 54 25.60 4.03 45.31
CA ILE A 54 26.07 5.33 45.79
C ILE A 54 24.92 6.33 45.65
N GLU A 55 24.30 6.71 46.77
CA GLU A 55 23.45 7.89 46.86
C GLU A 55 24.32 9.14 46.96
N SER A 56 24.02 10.17 46.15
CA SER A 56 24.31 11.59 46.44
C SER A 56 23.80 12.47 45.29
N ASN A 57 23.32 13.69 45.50
CA ASN A 57 22.73 14.30 46.70
C ASN A 57 21.85 15.46 46.22
N GLU A 58 20.68 15.66 46.81
CA GLU A 58 19.99 16.95 46.66
C GLU A 58 20.66 17.98 47.57
N GLN A 59 21.05 19.13 47.01
CA GLN A 59 21.19 20.36 47.79
C GLN A 59 20.48 21.51 47.07
N GLN A 60 19.52 22.07 47.79
CA GLN A 60 19.04 23.43 47.58
C GLN A 60 20.18 24.41 47.93
N ASP A 61 20.23 25.58 47.31
CA ASP A 61 19.78 26.80 48.00
C ASP A 61 19.55 27.99 47.04
N ASN A 62 18.89 29.05 47.57
CA ASN A 62 18.79 30.46 47.14
C ASN A 62 19.48 30.91 45.81
N GLY A 63 18.85 31.69 44.90
CA GLY A 63 17.61 32.47 44.98
C GLY A 63 17.83 33.96 45.32
N VAL A 64 17.62 34.88 44.36
CA VAL A 64 17.52 36.34 44.64
C VAL A 64 16.80 37.12 43.52
N LYS A 65 15.84 37.95 43.93
CA LYS A 65 15.25 39.18 43.33
C LYS A 65 14.83 39.24 41.85
N GLN A 66 13.55 39.57 41.67
CA GLN A 66 13.05 40.40 40.56
C GLN A 66 13.39 41.88 40.80
N GLU A 67 13.48 42.68 39.73
CA GLU A 67 13.28 44.13 39.79
C GLU A 67 12.25 44.57 38.74
N GLN A 68 11.54 45.67 39.02
CA GLN A 68 10.54 46.27 38.12
C GLN A 68 10.95 47.71 37.78
N SER A 69 10.87 48.05 36.48
CA SER A 69 10.59 49.40 35.98
C SER A 69 9.87 49.22 34.65
N GLN A 70 8.58 49.55 34.53
CA GLN A 70 7.96 50.88 34.49
C GLN A 70 8.36 51.75 33.29
N GLU A 71 7.31 52.03 32.53
CA GLU A 71 7.09 52.98 31.45
C GLU A 71 8.05 54.16 31.33
N ASN A 72 8.31 54.57 30.08
CA ASN A 72 7.95 55.93 29.72
C ASN A 72 7.45 56.07 28.28
N SER A 73 6.67 57.11 28.03
CA SER A 73 5.96 57.36 26.77
C SER A 73 6.56 58.53 25.99
N MET A 74 6.41 58.52 24.67
CA MET A 74 6.29 59.75 23.88
C MET A 74 5.17 59.64 22.85
N LYS A 75 4.68 60.80 22.41
CA LYS A 75 3.43 61.01 21.67
C LYS A 75 3.65 62.03 20.55
N LYS A 76 2.80 61.95 19.52
CA LYS A 76 2.37 63.09 18.67
C LYS A 76 3.46 63.67 17.76
N ASP A 77 3.18 64.44 16.70
CA ASP A 77 1.95 64.94 16.03
C ASP A 77 2.32 65.07 14.51
N ASN A 78 1.51 65.33 13.48
CA ASN A 78 0.09 65.31 13.14
C ASN A 78 -0.12 66.28 11.94
N SER A 79 -0.78 65.85 10.85
CA SER A 79 -1.57 66.69 9.91
C SER A 79 -2.31 65.74 8.93
N GLN A 80 -3.63 65.83 8.67
CA GLN A 80 -4.48 66.91 8.11
C GLN A 80 -4.18 67.23 6.63
N THR A 81 -5.16 67.39 5.73
CA THR A 81 -6.58 67.83 5.88
C THR A 81 -7.62 67.06 5.03
N ASP A 82 -8.90 67.14 5.44
CA ASP A 82 -10.21 67.25 4.71
C ASP A 82 -10.46 66.47 3.39
N GLY A 83 -11.65 65.99 2.98
CA GLY A 83 -13.08 66.15 3.40
C GLY A 83 -14.00 65.40 2.38
N VAL A 84 -15.34 65.44 2.31
CA VAL A 84 -16.48 65.93 3.14
C VAL A 84 -17.79 65.30 2.55
N LYS A 85 -18.69 64.72 3.38
CA LYS A 85 -20.14 64.35 3.20
C LYS A 85 -20.57 63.60 1.91
N ALA A 86 -21.27 62.44 1.91
CA ALA A 86 -22.46 61.94 2.64
C ALA A 86 -23.84 62.44 2.16
N ASN A 87 -24.72 61.52 1.71
CA ASN A 87 -26.19 61.61 1.82
C ASN A 87 -26.88 60.25 1.52
N THR A 88 -28.22 60.17 1.65
CA THR A 88 -28.96 58.93 1.98
C THR A 88 -30.21 58.67 1.11
N THR A 89 -30.65 57.39 1.05
CA THR A 89 -32.05 56.91 0.89
C THR A 89 -32.84 57.25 -0.39
N GLN A 90 -33.28 56.21 -1.14
CA GLN A 90 -34.72 55.95 -1.36
C GLN A 90 -35.05 54.56 -1.95
N ASN A 91 -36.33 54.18 -1.84
CA ASN A 91 -36.92 52.91 -2.29
C ASN A 91 -37.26 52.94 -3.79
N LEU A 92 -37.58 51.76 -4.36
CA LEU A 92 -38.95 51.51 -4.87
C LEU A 92 -39.23 50.01 -5.06
N GLN A 93 -40.50 49.68 -5.36
CA GLN A 93 -41.11 48.36 -5.25
C GLN A 93 -41.84 47.94 -6.55
N ASP A 94 -42.15 46.64 -6.62
CA ASP A 94 -43.26 46.00 -7.35
C ASP A 94 -43.48 46.22 -8.86
N SER A 95 -43.56 45.10 -9.60
CA SER A 95 -44.73 44.83 -10.47
C SER A 95 -44.92 43.32 -10.70
N ASN A 96 -46.15 42.92 -11.02
CA ASN A 96 -46.59 41.53 -11.24
C ASN A 96 -47.06 41.32 -12.71
N ILE A 97 -47.66 40.14 -13.00
CA ILE A 97 -48.43 39.75 -14.21
C ILE A 97 -47.54 39.05 -15.28
N LYS A 98 -47.64 37.73 -15.52
CA LYS A 98 -48.71 36.85 -16.09
C LYS A 98 -48.86 36.88 -17.63
N SER A 99 -48.63 35.71 -18.23
CA SER A 99 -49.36 35.07 -19.37
C SER A 99 -50.30 35.96 -20.21
N GLU A 100 -50.18 36.04 -21.55
CA GLU A 100 -50.53 34.95 -22.49
C GLU A 100 -50.07 35.17 -23.96
N ASN A 101 -49.58 34.09 -24.60
CA ASN A 101 -50.02 33.52 -25.90
C ASN A 101 -49.86 34.26 -27.28
N VAL A 102 -49.93 33.46 -28.37
CA VAL A 102 -50.23 33.77 -29.80
C VAL A 102 -49.07 33.98 -30.85
N GLN A 103 -48.76 32.87 -31.56
CA GLN A 103 -48.56 32.66 -33.03
C GLN A 103 -47.39 33.28 -33.88
N GLY A 104 -46.97 32.47 -34.89
CA GLY A 104 -46.01 32.77 -35.98
C GLY A 104 -44.98 31.63 -36.18
N VAL A 105 -45.17 30.53 -36.93
CA VAL A 105 -45.47 30.34 -38.39
C VAL A 105 -44.26 30.78 -39.24
N ASP A 106 -43.54 29.96 -40.03
CA ASP A 106 -43.89 28.91 -41.03
C ASP A 106 -42.82 27.73 -41.06
N VAL A 107 -43.14 26.43 -41.29
CA VAL A 107 -43.24 25.64 -42.57
C VAL A 107 -41.86 25.34 -43.24
N GLU A 108 -41.49 24.15 -43.77
CA GLU A 108 -42.18 22.99 -44.43
C GLU A 108 -41.97 21.62 -43.70
N SER A 109 -42.97 20.72 -43.64
CA SER A 109 -43.26 19.55 -44.53
C SER A 109 -42.23 18.40 -44.49
N ASN A 110 -42.57 17.10 -44.53
CA ASN A 110 -43.86 16.36 -44.62
C ASN A 110 -43.58 14.91 -44.11
N SER A 111 -44.39 13.83 -44.11
CA SER A 111 -45.78 13.42 -44.47
C SER A 111 -45.89 11.93 -44.02
N GLN A 112 -47.01 11.21 -43.76
CA GLN A 112 -48.45 11.41 -43.54
C GLN A 112 -49.01 10.00 -43.14
N GLN A 113 -50.10 9.77 -42.38
CA GLN A 113 -50.97 10.63 -41.57
C GLN A 113 -51.78 9.74 -40.59
N ASP A 114 -52.15 10.27 -39.42
CA ASP A 114 -53.19 9.70 -38.54
C ASP A 114 -54.59 10.25 -38.93
N ASN A 115 -55.68 9.59 -38.53
CA ASN A 115 -56.83 10.27 -37.91
C ASN A 115 -57.97 9.31 -37.53
N SER A 116 -58.61 9.62 -36.40
CA SER A 116 -59.97 9.18 -36.08
C SER A 116 -60.98 10.28 -36.40
N ALA A 117 -62.18 9.90 -36.86
CA ALA A 117 -63.31 10.83 -37.01
C ALA A 117 -64.64 10.11 -36.79
N LYS A 118 -65.65 10.85 -36.32
CA LYS A 118 -67.01 10.33 -36.07
C LYS A 118 -67.91 10.53 -37.30
N SER A 119 -68.99 9.75 -37.33
CA SER A 119 -70.37 10.19 -37.65
C SER A 119 -71.07 9.49 -38.83
N TYR A 120 -72.40 9.60 -38.77
CA TYR A 120 -73.44 9.32 -39.77
C TYR A 120 -73.93 7.87 -39.97
N ASN A 121 -75.18 7.67 -39.53
CA ASN A 121 -76.13 6.75 -40.16
C ASN A 121 -76.25 7.06 -41.66
N MET A 122 -76.35 6.02 -42.48
CA MET A 122 -77.24 6.04 -43.65
C MET A 122 -78.02 4.73 -43.73
N GLN A 123 -79.33 4.85 -43.94
CA GLN A 123 -80.23 3.74 -44.27
C GLN A 123 -80.42 3.67 -45.79
N SER A 124 -80.14 2.52 -46.37
CA SER A 124 -80.85 1.95 -47.53
C SER A 124 -80.29 0.54 -47.76
N ASN A 125 -81.10 -0.50 -47.55
CA ASN A 125 -81.86 -1.20 -48.61
C ASN A 125 -80.92 -1.83 -49.64
N GLU A 126 -80.94 -3.15 -49.82
CA GLU A 126 -81.99 -3.72 -50.68
C GLU A 126 -82.45 -5.17 -50.36
N VAL A 127 -83.61 -5.50 -50.95
CA VAL A 127 -84.19 -6.83 -51.21
C VAL A 127 -83.98 -7.93 -50.16
N LYS A 128 -85.02 -8.13 -49.32
CA LYS A 128 -85.44 -9.48 -48.91
C LYS A 128 -86.73 -9.84 -49.63
N THR A 129 -86.62 -10.63 -50.70
CA THR A 129 -87.76 -11.37 -51.26
C THR A 129 -88.27 -12.37 -50.22
N GLN A 130 -89.60 -12.53 -50.16
CA GLN A 130 -90.20 -13.61 -49.38
C GLN A 130 -89.88 -14.96 -50.02
N LEU A 131 -89.54 -15.93 -49.18
CA LEU A 131 -89.70 -17.35 -49.48
C LEU A 131 -89.83 -18.10 -48.16
N ASP A 132 -91.04 -18.59 -47.87
CA ASP A 132 -91.28 -19.48 -46.74
C ASP A 132 -90.55 -20.81 -46.96
N ASN A 133 -89.90 -21.33 -45.92
CA ASN A 133 -90.02 -22.76 -45.62
C ASN A 133 -89.72 -23.10 -44.17
N LYS A 134 -90.37 -24.15 -43.68
CA LYS A 134 -90.31 -24.58 -42.28
C LYS A 134 -89.04 -25.36 -41.99
N SER A 135 -88.35 -25.01 -40.91
CA SER A 135 -87.63 -26.00 -40.09
C SER A 135 -87.60 -25.54 -38.63
N SER A 136 -88.24 -26.30 -37.75
CA SER A 136 -88.31 -26.02 -36.32
C SER A 136 -87.11 -26.63 -35.61
N ASN A 137 -86.14 -25.80 -35.21
CA ASN A 137 -84.99 -26.25 -34.42
C ASN A 137 -84.63 -25.21 -33.36
N SER A 138 -85.37 -25.21 -32.25
CA SER A 138 -85.12 -24.32 -31.11
C SER A 138 -83.88 -24.78 -30.35
N GLN A 139 -82.72 -24.17 -30.63
CA GLN A 139 -81.55 -24.39 -29.79
C GLN A 139 -81.82 -23.92 -28.35
N PRO A 140 -81.31 -24.62 -27.32
CA PRO A 140 -81.51 -24.21 -25.94
C PRO A 140 -80.86 -22.85 -25.66
N ASN A 141 -81.57 -21.96 -24.96
CA ASN A 141 -81.08 -20.62 -24.65
C ASN A 141 -79.78 -20.69 -23.81
N THR A 142 -78.78 -19.90 -24.21
CA THR A 142 -77.55 -19.71 -23.45
C THR A 142 -77.70 -18.62 -22.38
N THR A 143 -77.10 -18.81 -21.22
CA THR A 143 -76.91 -17.78 -20.19
C THR A 143 -75.43 -17.39 -20.14
N ASN A 144 -75.11 -16.10 -20.11
CA ASN A 144 -73.72 -15.64 -19.87
C ASN A 144 -73.36 -15.82 -18.39
N VAL A 145 -72.10 -16.16 -18.09
CA VAL A 145 -71.65 -16.50 -16.73
C VAL A 145 -70.43 -15.71 -16.28
N GLN A 146 -69.37 -15.67 -17.08
CA GLN A 146 -68.11 -14.94 -16.79
C GLN A 146 -67.49 -15.32 -15.42
N GLU A 147 -67.41 -16.61 -15.12
CA GLU A 147 -66.80 -17.15 -13.89
C GLU A 147 -65.48 -17.86 -14.18
N ALA A 148 -64.46 -17.65 -13.35
CA ALA A 148 -63.23 -18.43 -13.37
C ALA A 148 -63.45 -19.81 -12.72
N GLN A 149 -62.99 -20.89 -13.35
CA GLN A 149 -63.03 -22.25 -12.82
C GLN A 149 -61.76 -23.05 -13.08
N ILE A 150 -61.60 -24.16 -12.35
CA ILE A 150 -60.57 -25.16 -12.65
C ILE A 150 -61.23 -26.44 -13.19
N ILE A 151 -60.66 -27.01 -14.25
CA ILE A 151 -61.08 -28.31 -14.79
C ILE A 151 -60.41 -29.43 -13.97
N GLU A 152 -61.20 -30.35 -13.43
CA GLU A 152 -60.73 -31.57 -12.76
C GLU A 152 -60.36 -32.66 -13.78
N PHE A 153 -59.43 -33.55 -13.39
CA PHE A 153 -59.15 -34.74 -14.18
C PHE A 153 -60.37 -35.68 -14.21
N SER A 154 -60.73 -36.16 -15.41
CA SER A 154 -61.86 -37.06 -15.59
C SER A 154 -61.66 -38.05 -16.74
N GLN A 155 -62.21 -39.25 -16.60
CA GLN A 155 -62.15 -40.27 -17.65
C GLN A 155 -63.29 -40.06 -18.66
N GLY A 156 -62.97 -40.19 -19.96
CA GLY A 156 -63.97 -40.22 -21.04
C GLY A 156 -64.61 -38.88 -21.45
N ASN A 157 -64.26 -37.74 -20.84
CA ASN A 157 -64.86 -36.45 -21.19
C ASN A 157 -64.08 -35.68 -22.27
N GLY A 158 -64.84 -35.08 -23.18
CA GLY A 158 -64.36 -34.29 -24.30
C GLY A 158 -64.91 -32.86 -24.30
N ILE A 159 -64.24 -32.01 -25.07
CA ILE A 159 -64.61 -30.63 -25.41
C ILE A 159 -65.24 -30.66 -26.80
N TRP A 160 -66.33 -29.90 -26.99
CA TRP A 160 -67.15 -29.96 -28.20
C TRP A 160 -67.42 -28.57 -28.80
N SER A 161 -67.70 -28.49 -30.10
CA SER A 161 -68.05 -27.23 -30.79
C SER A 161 -69.33 -26.58 -30.27
N VAL A 162 -70.32 -27.41 -29.95
CA VAL A 162 -71.55 -27.13 -29.21
C VAL A 162 -71.80 -28.31 -28.25
N PRO A 163 -72.62 -28.17 -27.19
CA PRO A 163 -72.90 -29.24 -26.24
C PRO A 163 -73.22 -30.60 -26.88
N TYR A 164 -72.64 -31.66 -26.33
CA TYR A 164 -72.78 -33.01 -26.87
C TYR A 164 -74.25 -33.45 -26.88
N GLY A 165 -74.69 -34.00 -28.02
CA GLY A 165 -76.09 -34.37 -28.27
C GLY A 165 -76.88 -33.31 -29.06
N LEU A 166 -76.34 -32.12 -29.31
CA LEU A 166 -76.90 -31.18 -30.29
C LEU A 166 -76.44 -31.49 -31.72
N GLN A 167 -77.30 -31.18 -32.69
CA GLN A 167 -76.95 -31.26 -34.11
C GLN A 167 -75.79 -30.30 -34.42
N GLY A 168 -74.72 -30.84 -35.03
CA GLY A 168 -73.48 -30.09 -35.29
C GLY A 168 -72.40 -30.18 -34.22
N ALA A 169 -72.63 -30.91 -33.11
CA ALA A 169 -71.60 -31.20 -32.12
C ALA A 169 -70.45 -32.02 -32.71
N SER A 170 -69.27 -31.42 -32.82
CA SER A 170 -68.01 -32.06 -33.22
C SER A 170 -67.04 -32.08 -32.04
N TYR A 171 -66.34 -33.19 -31.87
CA TYR A 171 -65.29 -33.32 -30.86
C TYR A 171 -64.09 -32.42 -31.22
N ILE A 172 -63.56 -31.71 -30.22
CA ILE A 172 -62.40 -30.82 -30.37
C ILE A 172 -61.17 -31.46 -29.71
N ASP A 173 -61.26 -31.79 -28.41
CA ASP A 173 -60.14 -32.34 -27.63
C ASP A 173 -60.63 -32.97 -26.33
N SER A 174 -59.75 -33.57 -25.52
CA SER A 174 -60.10 -34.05 -24.17
C SER A 174 -60.07 -32.90 -23.16
N THR A 175 -61.00 -32.92 -22.20
CA THR A 175 -60.99 -31.97 -21.07
C THR A 175 -59.68 -32.04 -20.28
N ASN A 176 -59.01 -33.20 -20.26
CA ASN A 176 -57.76 -33.41 -19.53
C ASN A 176 -56.57 -32.59 -20.06
N LYS A 177 -56.62 -32.08 -21.30
CA LYS A 177 -55.62 -31.14 -21.85
C LYS A 177 -55.59 -29.79 -21.11
N TYR A 178 -56.67 -29.49 -20.38
CA TYR A 178 -56.86 -28.28 -19.60
C TYR A 178 -57.05 -28.57 -18.09
N ALA A 179 -56.92 -29.83 -17.67
CA ALA A 179 -57.04 -30.19 -16.26
C ALA A 179 -56.00 -29.46 -15.40
N GLY A 180 -56.44 -28.96 -14.26
CA GLY A 180 -55.64 -28.17 -13.33
C GLY A 180 -55.33 -26.72 -13.75
N LYS A 181 -55.76 -26.29 -14.94
CA LYS A 181 -55.67 -24.88 -15.36
C LYS A 181 -56.89 -24.10 -14.89
N ILE A 182 -56.69 -22.81 -14.58
CA ILE A 182 -57.79 -21.84 -14.50
C ILE A 182 -58.28 -21.58 -15.93
N VAL A 183 -59.60 -21.57 -16.11
CA VAL A 183 -60.30 -21.29 -17.37
C VAL A 183 -61.44 -20.32 -17.11
N GLN A 184 -61.83 -19.53 -18.10
CA GLN A 184 -62.94 -18.58 -17.97
C GLN A 184 -64.20 -19.16 -18.61
N LEU A 185 -65.27 -19.33 -17.83
CA LEU A 185 -66.56 -19.84 -18.29
C LEU A 185 -67.40 -18.68 -18.85
N ILE A 186 -67.54 -18.60 -20.17
CA ILE A 186 -68.22 -17.50 -20.86
C ILE A 186 -69.74 -17.69 -20.80
N GLN A 187 -70.20 -18.89 -21.17
CA GLN A 187 -71.63 -19.22 -21.34
C GLN A 187 -72.00 -20.54 -20.68
N LYS A 188 -73.28 -20.69 -20.37
CA LYS A 188 -73.93 -21.89 -19.83
C LYS A 188 -75.12 -22.27 -20.70
N MET A 189 -75.33 -23.56 -20.90
CA MET A 189 -76.48 -24.14 -21.59
C MET A 189 -76.91 -25.42 -20.85
N ILE A 190 -78.20 -25.76 -20.83
CA ILE A 190 -78.68 -27.03 -20.29
C ILE A 190 -79.19 -27.88 -21.46
N VAL A 191 -78.64 -29.09 -21.59
CA VAL A 191 -78.93 -30.04 -22.69
C VAL A 191 -79.06 -31.44 -22.10
N ASN A 192 -80.19 -32.11 -22.35
CA ASN A 192 -80.46 -33.47 -21.86
C ASN A 192 -80.23 -33.63 -20.33
N ASN A 193 -80.70 -32.64 -19.56
CA ASN A 193 -80.49 -32.49 -18.10
C ASN A 193 -79.03 -32.33 -17.63
N ALA A 194 -78.04 -32.36 -18.53
CA ALA A 194 -76.67 -31.99 -18.21
C ALA A 194 -76.47 -30.46 -18.35
N THR A 195 -75.73 -29.84 -17.44
CA THR A 195 -75.26 -28.46 -17.59
C THR A 195 -73.95 -28.47 -18.37
N TRP A 196 -73.88 -27.65 -19.42
CA TRP A 196 -72.69 -27.44 -20.24
C TRP A 196 -72.21 -26.01 -20.10
N TYR A 197 -70.89 -25.82 -20.11
CA TYR A 197 -70.27 -24.49 -20.11
C TYR A 197 -69.34 -24.31 -21.30
N GLN A 198 -69.45 -23.18 -21.98
CA GLN A 198 -68.47 -22.71 -22.95
C GLN A 198 -67.34 -22.04 -22.21
N PHE A 199 -66.08 -22.38 -22.52
CA PHE A 199 -64.92 -21.80 -21.86
C PHE A 199 -63.89 -21.22 -22.84
N SER A 200 -63.12 -20.26 -22.33
CA SER A 200 -61.92 -19.72 -22.96
C SER A 200 -60.68 -19.90 -22.09
N VAL A 201 -59.53 -19.84 -22.76
CA VAL A 201 -58.19 -19.77 -22.18
C VAL A 201 -57.45 -18.67 -22.95
N ASP A 202 -56.74 -17.81 -22.24
CA ASP A 202 -56.01 -16.66 -22.82
C ASP A 202 -56.92 -15.78 -23.73
N GLY A 203 -58.17 -15.57 -23.31
CA GLY A 203 -59.21 -14.85 -24.05
C GLY A 203 -59.81 -15.60 -25.25
N LYS A 204 -59.20 -16.71 -25.70
CA LYS A 204 -59.67 -17.51 -26.85
C LYS A 204 -60.67 -18.58 -26.42
N THR A 205 -61.89 -18.54 -26.96
CA THR A 205 -62.89 -19.61 -26.80
C THR A 205 -62.36 -20.93 -27.33
N ILE A 206 -62.44 -21.98 -26.51
CA ILE A 206 -61.94 -23.33 -26.82
C ILE A 206 -63.08 -24.27 -27.23
N GLY A 207 -64.22 -24.19 -26.55
CA GLY A 207 -65.39 -25.03 -26.82
C GLY A 207 -66.28 -25.21 -25.59
N TRP A 208 -67.16 -26.21 -25.64
CA TRP A 208 -68.09 -26.57 -24.57
C TRP A 208 -67.64 -27.84 -23.83
N LEU A 209 -67.75 -27.82 -22.50
CA LEU A 209 -67.53 -28.97 -21.62
C LEU A 209 -68.74 -29.23 -20.71
N ASP A 210 -68.82 -30.44 -20.16
CA ASP A 210 -69.84 -30.84 -19.19
C ASP A 210 -69.44 -30.34 -17.79
N SER A 211 -70.36 -29.66 -17.10
CA SER A 211 -70.18 -29.15 -15.73
C SER A 211 -69.58 -30.14 -14.73
N LYS A 212 -69.77 -31.46 -14.90
CA LYS A 212 -69.21 -32.50 -14.03
C LYS A 212 -67.67 -32.60 -14.06
N VAL A 213 -67.00 -31.90 -14.98
CA VAL A 213 -65.52 -31.81 -15.01
C VAL A 213 -65.00 -30.52 -14.35
N LEU A 214 -65.87 -29.67 -13.80
CA LEU A 214 -65.46 -28.45 -13.10
C LEU A 214 -65.28 -28.72 -11.60
N SER A 215 -64.32 -28.01 -11.01
CA SER A 215 -63.98 -28.15 -9.60
C SER A 215 -65.07 -27.60 -8.68
N LYS A 216 -65.09 -28.08 -7.43
CA LYS A 216 -65.95 -27.52 -6.36
C LYS A 216 -65.37 -26.25 -5.71
N LEU A 217 -64.43 -25.58 -6.36
CA LEU A 217 -63.87 -24.32 -5.88
C LEU A 217 -64.85 -23.17 -6.08
N SER A 218 -64.86 -22.21 -5.16
CA SER A 218 -65.56 -20.94 -5.30
C SER A 218 -64.60 -19.76 -5.15
N ASN A 219 -65.04 -18.57 -5.55
CA ASN A 219 -64.28 -17.33 -5.42
C ASN A 219 -62.84 -17.41 -6.00
N ILE A 220 -62.68 -18.07 -7.17
CA ILE A 220 -61.41 -18.10 -7.89
C ILE A 220 -61.13 -16.71 -8.43
N GLN A 221 -59.98 -16.14 -8.07
CA GLN A 221 -59.50 -14.86 -8.55
C GLN A 221 -58.01 -14.96 -8.88
N GLU A 222 -57.62 -14.51 -10.07
CA GLU A 222 -56.22 -14.16 -10.36
C GLU A 222 -55.86 -12.89 -9.56
N ILE A 223 -54.64 -12.86 -9.02
CA ILE A 223 -54.14 -11.77 -8.18
C ILE A 223 -52.66 -11.52 -8.49
N ASN A 224 -52.11 -10.41 -7.98
CA ASN A 224 -50.68 -10.13 -8.03
C ASN A 224 -50.29 -9.44 -6.71
N GLN A 225 -50.11 -10.23 -5.66
CA GLN A 225 -49.87 -9.74 -4.31
C GLN A 225 -48.56 -10.28 -3.77
N ASP A 226 -47.65 -9.39 -3.37
CA ASP A 226 -46.43 -9.79 -2.67
C ASP A 226 -46.73 -10.18 -1.22
N SER A 227 -46.05 -11.21 -0.74
CA SER A 227 -46.29 -11.83 0.58
C SER A 227 -45.02 -12.53 1.08
N ILE A 228 -45.08 -13.11 2.27
CA ILE A 228 -44.00 -13.88 2.90
C ILE A 228 -44.58 -15.22 3.34
N MET A 229 -43.84 -16.32 3.17
CA MET A 229 -44.26 -17.63 3.70
C MET A 229 -43.92 -17.75 5.19
N GLY A 230 -44.83 -18.27 6.00
CA GLY A 230 -44.60 -18.52 7.43
C GLY A 230 -43.94 -19.88 7.70
N ALA A 231 -43.13 -19.93 8.76
CA ALA A 231 -42.71 -21.20 9.37
C ALA A 231 -43.87 -21.76 10.22
N THR A 232 -44.62 -22.69 9.65
CA THR A 232 -45.87 -23.21 10.26
C THR A 232 -45.82 -24.70 10.57
N ASN A 233 -44.74 -25.38 10.20
CA ASN A 233 -44.37 -26.76 10.56
C ASN A 233 -45.32 -27.88 10.08
N ASN A 234 -46.45 -27.55 9.42
CA ASN A 234 -47.48 -28.53 9.07
C ASN A 234 -48.33 -28.19 7.81
N ASN A 235 -47.99 -27.14 7.05
CA ASN A 235 -48.75 -26.79 5.84
C ASN A 235 -48.15 -27.42 4.57
N GLY A 236 -48.99 -28.08 3.79
CA GLY A 236 -48.61 -28.67 2.50
C GLY A 236 -48.82 -27.72 1.33
N ILE A 237 -47.90 -27.78 0.37
CA ILE A 237 -48.04 -27.23 -0.98
C ILE A 237 -48.61 -28.33 -1.87
N TRP A 238 -49.58 -27.98 -2.71
CA TRP A 238 -50.31 -28.92 -3.56
C TRP A 238 -50.41 -28.43 -5.00
N SER A 239 -50.58 -29.33 -5.97
CA SER A 239 -50.76 -28.97 -7.39
C SER A 239 -52.10 -28.25 -7.65
N LEU A 240 -53.09 -28.50 -6.79
CA LEU A 240 -54.41 -27.86 -6.70
C LEU A 240 -54.77 -27.75 -5.21
N PRO A 241 -55.72 -26.89 -4.80
CA PRO A 241 -56.20 -26.82 -3.42
C PRO A 241 -56.50 -28.21 -2.83
N TYR A 242 -56.05 -28.47 -1.59
CA TYR A 242 -56.16 -29.80 -0.99
C TYR A 242 -57.63 -30.25 -0.88
N GLY A 243 -57.90 -31.48 -1.32
CA GLY A 243 -59.24 -32.04 -1.43
C GLY A 243 -59.92 -31.86 -2.79
N VAL A 244 -59.39 -31.01 -3.68
CA VAL A 244 -59.80 -30.99 -5.11
C VAL A 244 -59.30 -32.26 -5.80
N LYS A 245 -60.10 -32.82 -6.70
CA LYS A 245 -59.80 -34.08 -7.37
C LYS A 245 -58.58 -33.94 -8.29
N GLY A 246 -57.53 -34.71 -8.01
CA GLY A 246 -56.25 -34.61 -8.71
C GLY A 246 -55.26 -33.61 -8.10
N ALA A 247 -55.55 -33.07 -6.90
CA ALA A 247 -54.53 -32.41 -6.08
C ALA A 247 -53.45 -33.42 -5.65
N ASN A 248 -52.21 -33.18 -6.07
CA ASN A 248 -51.04 -33.96 -5.68
C ASN A 248 -50.17 -33.14 -4.71
N TYR A 249 -49.53 -33.79 -3.75
CA TYR A 249 -48.61 -33.14 -2.81
C TYR A 249 -47.31 -32.74 -3.52
N VAL A 250 -46.84 -31.51 -3.30
CA VAL A 250 -45.63 -30.94 -3.92
C VAL A 250 -44.50 -30.75 -2.91
N GLY A 251 -44.81 -30.50 -1.64
CA GLY A 251 -43.82 -30.31 -0.57
C GLY A 251 -44.39 -29.57 0.65
N THR A 252 -43.56 -29.30 1.67
CA THR A 252 -43.94 -28.42 2.80
C THR A 252 -43.78 -26.94 2.43
N SER A 253 -44.69 -26.09 2.92
CA SER A 253 -44.56 -24.63 2.86
C SER A 253 -43.31 -24.12 3.56
N ASP A 254 -42.84 -24.80 4.61
CA ASP A 254 -41.66 -24.39 5.38
C ASP A 254 -40.37 -24.40 4.54
N LYS A 255 -40.38 -25.12 3.40
CA LYS A 255 -39.31 -25.03 2.39
C LYS A 255 -39.09 -23.59 1.89
N TYR A 256 -40.08 -22.72 2.01
CA TYR A 256 -40.00 -21.31 1.61
C TYR A 256 -40.14 -20.32 2.79
N ALA A 257 -40.11 -20.81 4.04
CA ALA A 257 -40.36 -19.99 5.23
C ALA A 257 -39.42 -18.76 5.32
N TYR A 258 -40.04 -17.59 5.46
CA TYR A 258 -39.50 -16.23 5.45
C TYR A 258 -38.91 -15.74 4.13
N ASP A 259 -39.03 -16.51 3.05
CA ASP A 259 -38.75 -16.03 1.69
C ASP A 259 -39.88 -15.09 1.22
N ASN A 260 -39.53 -14.14 0.35
CA ASN A 260 -40.52 -13.31 -0.33
C ASN A 260 -41.18 -14.14 -1.43
N ILE A 261 -42.51 -14.18 -1.46
CA ILE A 261 -43.30 -14.94 -2.44
C ILE A 261 -44.31 -14.03 -3.13
N LYS A 262 -44.69 -14.36 -4.35
CA LYS A 262 -45.76 -13.67 -5.08
C LYS A 262 -46.99 -14.55 -5.17
N LEU A 263 -48.10 -14.11 -4.62
CA LEU A 263 -49.40 -14.76 -4.73
C LEU A 263 -50.03 -14.37 -6.08
N ILE A 264 -50.39 -15.37 -6.87
CA ILE A 264 -50.82 -15.22 -8.27
C ILE A 264 -52.28 -15.63 -8.52
N ALA A 265 -52.85 -16.46 -7.66
CA ALA A 265 -54.28 -16.78 -7.65
C ALA A 265 -54.74 -17.07 -6.21
N LYS A 266 -56.04 -16.96 -5.95
CA LYS A 266 -56.68 -17.44 -4.73
C LYS A 266 -58.01 -18.13 -5.06
N ALA A 267 -58.43 -19.08 -4.23
CA ALA A 267 -59.68 -19.82 -4.38
C ALA A 267 -60.14 -20.37 -3.02
N ASN A 268 -61.44 -20.56 -2.82
CA ASN A 268 -61.99 -21.17 -1.61
C ASN A 268 -62.35 -22.65 -1.86
N PHE A 269 -61.90 -23.55 -0.99
CA PHE A 269 -62.34 -24.94 -0.94
C PHE A 269 -62.85 -25.27 0.47
N GLY A 270 -64.17 -25.48 0.59
CA GLY A 270 -64.84 -25.38 1.89
C GLY A 270 -64.55 -24.02 2.54
N ASP A 271 -64.36 -24.01 3.85
CA ASP A 271 -64.06 -22.80 4.63
C ASP A 271 -62.60 -22.32 4.54
N THR A 272 -61.76 -22.94 3.69
CA THR A 272 -60.34 -22.60 3.57
C THR A 272 -60.05 -21.85 2.26
N THR A 273 -59.51 -20.64 2.38
CA THR A 273 -58.91 -19.91 1.25
C THR A 273 -57.51 -20.43 0.97
N TRP A 274 -57.32 -20.92 -0.25
CA TRP A 274 -56.05 -21.36 -0.82
C TRP A 274 -55.47 -20.26 -1.70
N TYR A 275 -54.15 -20.13 -1.69
CA TYR A 275 -53.39 -19.21 -2.52
C TYR A 275 -52.41 -19.97 -3.40
N GLN A 276 -52.42 -19.72 -4.70
CA GLN A 276 -51.36 -20.14 -5.61
C GLN A 276 -50.22 -19.14 -5.51
N PHE A 277 -48.98 -19.62 -5.38
CA PHE A 277 -47.81 -18.76 -5.26
C PHE A 277 -46.68 -19.14 -6.22
N SER A 278 -45.84 -18.15 -6.51
CA SER A 278 -44.59 -18.27 -7.24
C SER A 278 -43.41 -17.72 -6.43
N VAL A 279 -42.22 -18.21 -6.75
CA VAL A 279 -40.92 -17.75 -6.27
C VAL A 279 -40.04 -17.54 -7.50
N ASP A 280 -39.38 -16.39 -7.62
CA ASP A 280 -38.58 -15.98 -8.79
C ASP A 280 -39.35 -16.14 -10.13
N GLY A 281 -40.65 -15.81 -10.12
CA GLY A 281 -41.56 -15.96 -11.26
C GLY A 281 -42.02 -17.40 -11.55
N LYS A 282 -41.40 -18.42 -10.96
CA LYS A 282 -41.77 -19.82 -11.13
C LYS A 282 -42.93 -20.19 -10.21
N VAL A 283 -44.05 -20.64 -10.78
CA VAL A 283 -45.19 -21.18 -10.02
C VAL A 283 -44.75 -22.43 -9.23
N ILE A 284 -45.04 -22.44 -7.93
CA ILE A 284 -44.66 -23.54 -7.02
C ILE A 284 -45.86 -24.44 -6.71
N GLY A 285 -47.03 -23.84 -6.44
CA GLY A 285 -48.26 -24.58 -6.15
C GLY A 285 -49.25 -23.78 -5.31
N TRP A 286 -50.26 -24.46 -4.79
CA TRP A 286 -51.30 -23.93 -3.90
C TRP A 286 -50.99 -24.24 -2.43
N VAL A 287 -51.26 -23.28 -1.54
CA VAL A 287 -51.06 -23.40 -0.09
C VAL A 287 -52.24 -22.79 0.68
N ASP A 288 -52.52 -23.27 1.89
CA ASP A 288 -53.53 -22.69 2.79
C ASP A 288 -53.12 -21.25 3.17
N GLY A 289 -54.07 -20.31 3.20
CA GLY A 289 -53.83 -18.93 3.67
C GLY A 289 -53.43 -18.79 5.14
N LYS A 290 -53.37 -19.89 5.90
CA LYS A 290 -52.73 -20.00 7.23
C LYS A 290 -51.21 -20.21 7.16
N ALA A 291 -50.67 -20.61 6.01
CA ALA A 291 -49.23 -20.82 5.79
C ALA A 291 -48.47 -19.53 5.47
N LEU A 292 -49.18 -18.44 5.17
CA LEU A 292 -48.61 -17.12 4.92
C LEU A 292 -48.21 -16.45 6.23
N ASP A 293 -47.05 -15.81 6.28
CA ASP A 293 -46.65 -14.97 7.41
C ASP A 293 -47.40 -13.63 7.31
N LYS A 294 -48.18 -13.31 8.35
CA LYS A 294 -49.04 -12.11 8.38
C LYS A 294 -48.48 -11.00 9.26
N ASP A 295 -47.61 -11.36 10.23
CA ASP A 295 -47.19 -10.46 11.30
C ASP A 295 -45.71 -10.64 11.71
N GLY A 296 -45.07 -11.77 11.37
CA GLY A 296 -43.80 -12.21 11.94
C GLY A 296 -42.55 -11.55 11.34
N ALA A 297 -42.34 -11.69 10.04
CA ALA A 297 -41.15 -11.19 9.34
C ALA A 297 -41.35 -9.75 8.81
N GLN A 298 -40.45 -8.84 9.20
CA GLN A 298 -40.53 -7.41 8.90
C GLN A 298 -39.31 -6.96 8.07
N PRO A 299 -39.48 -6.07 7.07
CA PRO A 299 -38.35 -5.47 6.36
C PRO A 299 -37.53 -4.58 7.30
N ALA A 300 -36.22 -4.53 7.09
CA ALA A 300 -35.30 -3.76 7.92
C ALA A 300 -34.30 -2.96 7.07
N ASN A 301 -33.75 -1.90 7.66
CA ASN A 301 -32.71 -1.08 7.06
C ASN A 301 -31.83 -0.45 8.15
N PHE A 302 -31.13 -1.29 8.91
CA PHE A 302 -30.16 -0.87 9.92
C PHE A 302 -28.84 -1.65 9.76
N SER A 303 -27.79 -1.20 10.44
CA SER A 303 -26.47 -1.84 10.40
C SER A 303 -26.06 -2.30 11.80
N VAL A 304 -25.55 -3.52 11.89
CA VAL A 304 -25.05 -4.16 13.12
C VAL A 304 -23.58 -4.53 12.97
N THR A 305 -22.79 -4.45 14.03
CA THR A 305 -21.41 -4.98 14.03
C THR A 305 -21.38 -6.31 14.77
N ILE A 306 -20.87 -7.36 14.10
CA ILE A 306 -20.87 -8.74 14.62
C ILE A 306 -19.86 -8.87 15.77
N GLY A 307 -20.25 -9.52 16.86
CA GLY A 307 -19.38 -9.76 18.02
C GLY A 307 -18.45 -10.97 17.84
N ASN A 308 -17.51 -11.16 18.77
CA ASN A 308 -16.89 -12.47 18.95
C ASN A 308 -17.86 -13.34 19.74
N THR A 309 -18.43 -14.36 19.11
CA THR A 309 -19.47 -15.19 19.72
C THR A 309 -18.90 -16.52 20.21
N ASN A 310 -19.67 -17.22 21.06
CA ASN A 310 -19.44 -18.63 21.38
C ASN A 310 -19.85 -19.56 20.21
N SER A 311 -19.40 -19.23 18.99
CA SER A 311 -19.75 -19.90 17.72
C SER A 311 -21.26 -19.96 17.43
N ASN A 312 -21.95 -18.81 17.49
CA ASN A 312 -23.30 -18.69 16.93
C ASN A 312 -23.25 -18.96 15.41
N GLY A 313 -24.27 -19.60 14.86
CA GLY A 313 -24.32 -19.96 13.44
C GLY A 313 -24.95 -18.90 12.55
N VAL A 314 -24.44 -18.80 11.32
CA VAL A 314 -25.12 -18.22 10.16
C VAL A 314 -25.94 -19.32 9.50
N TRP A 315 -27.21 -19.05 9.19
CA TRP A 315 -28.14 -20.06 8.66
C TRP A 315 -28.88 -19.60 7.41
N SER A 316 -29.33 -20.52 6.56
CA SER A 316 -30.19 -20.19 5.40
C SER A 316 -31.56 -19.67 5.81
N LYS A 317 -32.03 -20.00 7.02
CA LYS A 317 -33.26 -19.58 7.69
C LYS A 317 -33.02 -19.51 9.20
N PRO A 318 -33.84 -18.80 9.99
CA PRO A 318 -33.80 -18.84 11.46
C PRO A 318 -33.67 -20.27 12.01
N TYR A 319 -32.83 -20.46 13.03
CA TYR A 319 -32.50 -21.79 13.53
C TYR A 319 -33.74 -22.62 13.95
N GLY A 320 -33.69 -23.92 13.70
CA GLY A 320 -34.78 -24.85 13.96
C GLY A 320 -36.06 -24.57 13.14
N VAL A 321 -35.98 -23.88 12.00
CA VAL A 321 -37.03 -23.93 10.97
C VAL A 321 -36.79 -25.18 10.11
N THR A 322 -37.86 -25.86 9.69
CA THR A 322 -37.76 -27.02 8.79
C THR A 322 -36.98 -26.67 7.52
N GLY A 323 -35.86 -27.35 7.30
CA GLY A 323 -34.97 -27.08 6.16
C GLY A 323 -34.05 -25.85 6.32
N ALA A 324 -33.88 -25.32 7.54
CA ALA A 324 -32.76 -24.43 7.83
C ALA A 324 -31.43 -25.18 7.72
N GLN A 325 -30.46 -24.61 7.00
CA GLN A 325 -29.12 -25.18 6.80
C GLN A 325 -28.08 -24.26 7.43
N TYR A 326 -27.06 -24.84 8.07
CA TYR A 326 -25.91 -24.11 8.57
C TYR A 326 -25.03 -23.66 7.39
N LEU A 327 -24.66 -22.37 7.36
CA LEU A 327 -23.87 -21.77 6.29
C LEU A 327 -22.44 -21.42 6.72
N GLY A 328 -22.20 -21.21 8.01
CA GLY A 328 -20.91 -20.81 8.56
C GLY A 328 -21.02 -20.31 10.00
N SER A 329 -19.90 -19.92 10.60
CA SER A 329 -19.86 -19.32 11.92
C SER A 329 -20.07 -17.81 11.81
N THR A 330 -20.78 -17.21 12.77
CA THR A 330 -20.79 -15.74 12.90
C THR A 330 -19.40 -15.20 13.22
N ASN A 331 -18.50 -16.02 13.76
CA ASN A 331 -17.11 -15.63 13.97
C ASN A 331 -16.31 -15.46 12.67
N ASP A 332 -16.76 -16.06 11.55
CA ASP A 332 -16.19 -15.81 10.21
C ASP A 332 -16.46 -14.36 9.74
N TYR A 333 -17.45 -13.71 10.39
CA TYR A 333 -17.85 -12.32 10.17
C TYR A 333 -17.56 -11.41 11.38
N ALA A 334 -16.83 -11.91 12.39
CA ALA A 334 -16.56 -11.15 13.61
C ALA A 334 -16.00 -9.75 13.30
N TYR A 335 -16.53 -8.75 13.99
CA TYR A 335 -16.15 -7.34 13.90
C TYR A 335 -16.45 -6.64 12.55
N GLN A 336 -16.99 -7.36 11.58
CA GLN A 336 -17.54 -6.78 10.37
C GLN A 336 -18.88 -6.11 10.68
N THR A 337 -19.18 -5.02 9.98
CA THR A 337 -20.50 -4.37 10.05
C THR A 337 -21.33 -4.84 8.86
N LEU A 338 -22.50 -5.41 9.13
CA LEU A 338 -23.41 -5.98 8.14
C LEU A 338 -24.74 -5.21 8.13
N GLN A 339 -25.37 -5.08 6.96
CA GLN A 339 -26.70 -4.48 6.85
C GLN A 339 -27.76 -5.54 7.13
N VAL A 340 -28.66 -5.26 8.09
CA VAL A 340 -29.85 -6.05 8.37
C VAL A 340 -30.96 -5.61 7.41
N ILE A 341 -31.45 -6.54 6.60
CA ILE A 341 -32.47 -6.29 5.55
C ILE A 341 -33.86 -6.83 5.89
N LYS A 342 -33.95 -7.76 6.86
CA LYS A 342 -35.20 -8.34 7.37
C LYS A 342 -34.97 -8.79 8.80
N THR A 343 -35.98 -8.66 9.66
CA THR A 343 -36.02 -9.26 11.00
C THR A 343 -37.20 -10.22 11.12
N VAL A 344 -37.12 -11.20 12.02
CA VAL A 344 -38.27 -12.02 12.40
C VAL A 344 -38.13 -12.49 13.85
N LYS A 345 -39.20 -12.39 14.63
CA LYS A 345 -39.22 -12.90 16.01
C LYS A 345 -39.70 -14.34 16.03
N LYS A 346 -38.87 -15.26 16.51
CA LYS A 346 -39.19 -16.69 16.63
C LYS A 346 -38.98 -17.17 18.06
N GLY A 347 -40.09 -17.37 18.77
CA GLY A 347 -40.07 -17.66 20.21
C GLY A 347 -39.49 -16.47 20.98
N ALA A 348 -38.45 -16.72 21.78
CA ALA A 348 -37.75 -15.68 22.53
C ALA A 348 -36.75 -14.87 21.69
N THR A 349 -36.30 -15.39 20.54
CA THR A 349 -35.17 -14.82 19.78
C THR A 349 -35.61 -13.98 18.58
N THR A 350 -34.98 -12.83 18.40
CA THR A 350 -35.06 -12.01 17.20
C THR A 350 -33.99 -12.46 16.21
N TRP A 351 -34.37 -12.82 14.99
CA TRP A 351 -33.43 -13.24 13.93
C TRP A 351 -33.25 -12.14 12.91
N TYR A 352 -32.00 -11.87 12.54
CA TYR A 352 -31.64 -10.83 11.56
C TYR A 352 -31.13 -11.47 10.27
N GLN A 353 -31.76 -11.15 9.14
CA GLN A 353 -31.22 -11.48 7.82
C GLN A 353 -30.19 -10.40 7.45
N VAL A 354 -28.93 -10.80 7.34
CA VAL A 354 -27.79 -9.91 7.11
C VAL A 354 -27.20 -10.08 5.71
N LYS A 355 -26.67 -8.99 5.17
CA LYS A 355 -25.90 -8.96 3.91
C LYS A 355 -24.62 -8.12 4.04
N ASN A 356 -23.68 -8.37 3.14
CA ASN A 356 -22.52 -7.51 2.86
C ASN A 356 -22.52 -7.13 1.36
N ASP A 357 -21.44 -6.51 0.90
CA ASP A 357 -21.26 -6.05 -0.49
C ASP A 357 -21.30 -7.20 -1.53
N LYS A 358 -21.12 -8.46 -1.11
CA LYS A 358 -21.20 -9.65 -1.96
C LYS A 358 -22.62 -10.25 -2.03
N GLY A 359 -23.57 -9.74 -1.24
CA GLY A 359 -24.94 -10.23 -1.17
C GLY A 359 -25.33 -10.75 0.22
N ILE A 360 -26.44 -11.51 0.26
CA ILE A 360 -27.01 -12.06 1.50
C ILE A 360 -26.03 -13.07 2.12
N VAL A 361 -25.68 -12.86 3.38
CA VAL A 361 -24.82 -13.74 4.19
C VAL A 361 -25.66 -14.85 4.83
N GLY A 362 -26.86 -14.50 5.32
CA GLY A 362 -27.80 -15.45 5.91
C GLY A 362 -28.57 -14.85 7.08
N TRP A 363 -29.12 -15.71 7.93
CA TRP A 363 -29.80 -15.37 9.17
C TRP A 363 -28.91 -15.62 10.39
N ILE A 364 -28.89 -14.67 11.32
CA ILE A 364 -28.14 -14.73 12.58
C ILE A 364 -29.06 -14.47 13.79
N ASP A 365 -28.65 -14.95 14.96
CA ASP A 365 -29.29 -14.65 16.25
C ASP A 365 -29.03 -13.18 16.60
N GLY A 366 -30.04 -12.31 16.41
CA GLY A 366 -29.93 -10.87 16.58
C GLY A 366 -29.76 -10.40 18.02
N ASP A 367 -30.02 -11.28 18.99
CA ASP A 367 -29.85 -10.99 20.42
C ASP A 367 -28.48 -11.46 20.97
N LYS A 368 -27.71 -12.26 20.19
CA LYS A 368 -26.43 -12.87 20.64
C LYS A 368 -25.26 -12.80 19.64
N ALA A 369 -25.50 -12.51 18.36
CA ALA A 369 -24.44 -12.44 17.34
C ALA A 369 -23.88 -11.02 17.13
N VAL A 370 -24.56 -10.00 17.63
CA VAL A 370 -24.20 -8.59 17.44
C VAL A 370 -23.60 -7.97 18.70
N THR A 371 -22.81 -6.92 18.52
CA THR A 371 -22.40 -5.98 19.56
C THR A 371 -23.49 -4.92 19.76
N ASP A 372 -23.36 -4.06 20.79
CA ASP A 372 -24.24 -2.89 20.99
C ASP A 372 -24.00 -1.74 19.97
N LEU A 373 -23.13 -1.96 18.98
CA LEU A 373 -22.76 -1.01 17.93
C LEU A 373 -23.77 -1.06 16.76
N GLU A 374 -25.01 -0.64 17.04
CA GLU A 374 -26.09 -0.49 16.06
C GLU A 374 -26.18 0.95 15.52
N ASN A 375 -26.63 1.12 14.27
CA ASN A 375 -26.98 2.42 13.66
C ASN A 375 -25.91 3.53 13.73
N LEU A 376 -24.64 3.12 13.77
CA LEU A 376 -23.49 4.01 13.69
C LEU A 376 -23.55 4.93 12.44
N PRO A 377 -23.49 6.26 12.60
CA PRO A 377 -23.47 7.19 11.48
C PRO A 377 -22.35 6.88 10.47
N ILE A 378 -22.70 6.97 9.19
CA ILE A 378 -21.72 6.87 8.10
C ILE A 378 -20.99 8.21 7.99
N GLU A 379 -19.68 8.14 8.17
CA GLU A 379 -18.76 9.26 8.00
C GLU A 379 -18.08 9.17 6.63
N ASN A 380 -17.64 10.33 6.11
CA ASN A 380 -16.84 10.41 4.88
C ASN A 380 -15.76 11.51 4.99
N SER A 381 -15.28 11.80 6.20
CA SER A 381 -14.16 12.71 6.42
C SER A 381 -12.81 12.04 6.13
N SER A 382 -11.88 12.77 5.51
CA SER A 382 -10.47 12.34 5.44
C SER A 382 -9.69 12.90 6.63
N ALA A 383 -8.75 12.12 7.15
CA ALA A 383 -7.85 12.55 8.22
C ALA A 383 -6.48 11.88 8.08
N LEU A 384 -5.44 12.53 8.61
CA LEU A 384 -4.07 12.05 8.66
C LEU A 384 -3.81 11.38 10.02
N ILE A 385 -3.28 10.15 10.00
CA ILE A 385 -2.76 9.51 11.22
C ILE A 385 -1.47 10.23 11.63
N GLY A 386 -1.45 10.82 12.82
CA GLY A 386 -0.30 11.60 13.29
C GLY A 386 0.89 10.71 13.63
N GLY A 387 2.10 11.09 13.19
CA GLY A 387 3.36 10.35 13.46
C GLY A 387 3.84 10.41 14.91
N SER A 388 2.93 10.65 15.85
CA SER A 388 3.14 10.81 17.28
C SER A 388 2.34 9.81 18.11
N ALA A 389 1.55 8.95 17.45
CA ALA A 389 0.92 7.77 18.03
C ALA A 389 2.00 6.82 18.59
N LYS A 390 1.76 6.31 19.80
CA LYS A 390 2.66 5.36 20.46
C LYS A 390 2.49 3.96 19.86
N PRO A 391 3.50 3.08 19.96
CA PRO A 391 3.32 1.65 19.68
C PRO A 391 2.16 1.00 20.47
N SER A 392 1.80 1.55 21.63
CA SER A 392 0.66 1.14 22.47
C SER A 392 -0.71 1.62 21.99
N ASP A 393 -0.76 2.59 21.07
CA ASP A 393 -2.01 3.12 20.55
C ASP A 393 -2.44 2.20 19.40
N GLY A 394 -3.49 1.41 19.62
CA GLY A 394 -3.86 0.29 18.75
C GLY A 394 -4.90 0.62 17.69
N ILE A 395 -4.82 -0.07 16.56
CA ILE A 395 -5.94 -0.33 15.67
C ILE A 395 -6.65 -1.58 16.19
N TRP A 396 -7.93 -1.47 16.49
CA TRP A 396 -8.74 -2.50 17.12
C TRP A 396 -9.88 -2.99 16.21
N SER A 397 -10.34 -4.22 16.41
CA SER A 397 -11.44 -4.79 15.62
C SER A 397 -12.79 -4.14 15.90
N VAL A 398 -13.04 -3.80 17.17
CA VAL A 398 -14.11 -2.93 17.71
C VAL A 398 -13.46 -1.96 18.72
N PRO A 399 -14.11 -0.86 19.13
CA PRO A 399 -13.54 0.08 20.10
C PRO A 399 -12.93 -0.60 21.34
N TYR A 400 -11.82 -0.08 21.86
CA TYR A 400 -11.12 -0.73 22.98
C TYR A 400 -11.99 -0.77 24.25
N GLY A 401 -12.02 -1.94 24.88
CA GLY A 401 -12.86 -2.25 26.03
C GLY A 401 -14.22 -2.86 25.67
N GLU A 402 -14.62 -2.88 24.40
CA GLU A 402 -15.81 -3.61 23.95
C GLU A 402 -15.59 -5.12 23.96
N TYR A 403 -16.68 -5.89 24.09
CA TYR A 403 -16.61 -7.35 24.14
C TYR A 403 -16.05 -7.92 22.82
N GLY A 404 -14.87 -8.53 22.92
CA GLY A 404 -14.13 -9.07 21.79
C GLY A 404 -13.18 -8.09 21.10
N ALA A 405 -12.91 -6.89 21.64
CA ALA A 405 -11.93 -5.97 21.06
C ALA A 405 -10.54 -6.61 20.92
N ASN A 406 -10.17 -6.98 19.70
CA ASN A 406 -8.86 -7.57 19.37
C ASN A 406 -7.94 -6.51 18.79
N TRP A 407 -6.66 -6.58 19.16
CA TRP A 407 -5.58 -5.81 18.53
C TRP A 407 -5.36 -6.29 17.09
N ILE A 408 -5.30 -5.36 16.13
CA ILE A 408 -5.02 -5.65 14.72
C ILE A 408 -3.58 -5.25 14.37
N ALA A 409 -3.20 -4.01 14.67
CA ALA A 409 -1.88 -3.42 14.39
C ALA A 409 -1.65 -2.21 15.30
N SER A 410 -0.44 -1.66 15.33
CA SER A 410 -0.23 -0.36 15.97
C SER A 410 -0.67 0.77 15.05
N VAL A 411 -1.14 1.87 15.61
CA VAL A 411 -1.39 3.11 14.86
C VAL A 411 -0.06 3.68 14.33
N SER A 412 1.06 3.47 15.03
CA SER A 412 2.37 3.92 14.56
C SER A 412 2.76 3.32 13.20
N ASP A 413 2.31 2.10 12.90
CA ASP A 413 2.59 1.38 11.65
C ASP A 413 1.97 2.06 10.42
N TYR A 414 1.01 2.97 10.64
CA TYR A 414 0.29 3.76 9.63
C TYR A 414 0.49 5.27 9.83
N SER A 415 1.54 5.67 10.57
CA SER A 415 1.93 7.07 10.73
C SER A 415 2.00 7.81 9.39
N PHE A 416 1.56 9.06 9.39
CA PHE A 416 1.54 9.94 8.21
C PHE A 416 0.70 9.44 7.01
N ARG A 417 -0.10 8.38 7.18
CA ARG A 417 -1.04 7.93 6.14
C ARG A 417 -2.37 8.65 6.26
N GLN A 418 -2.86 9.17 5.13
CA GLN A 418 -4.19 9.72 5.03
C GLN A 418 -5.22 8.59 4.89
N VAL A 419 -6.23 8.60 5.75
CA VAL A 419 -7.29 7.59 5.83
C VAL A 419 -8.66 8.25 5.75
N LYS A 420 -9.67 7.50 5.28
CA LYS A 420 -11.07 7.89 5.40
C LYS A 420 -11.61 7.39 6.73
N VAL A 421 -12.17 8.29 7.54
CA VAL A 421 -13.01 7.90 8.68
C VAL A 421 -14.39 7.59 8.16
N ILE A 422 -14.85 6.36 8.38
CA ILE A 422 -16.10 5.81 7.82
C ILE A 422 -17.22 5.64 8.86
N GLN A 423 -16.88 5.59 10.15
CA GLN A 423 -17.84 5.58 11.28
C GLN A 423 -17.18 6.23 12.51
N LYS A 424 -17.96 6.84 13.41
CA LYS A 424 -17.50 7.33 14.73
C LYS A 424 -18.44 6.90 15.85
N ILE A 425 -17.92 6.68 17.06
CA ILE A 425 -18.70 6.48 18.29
C ILE A 425 -17.95 7.02 19.52
N LYS A 426 -18.65 7.51 20.54
CA LYS A 426 -18.06 7.80 21.85
C LYS A 426 -18.37 6.66 22.84
N LYS A 427 -17.34 5.96 23.31
CA LYS A 427 -17.40 4.88 24.32
C LYS A 427 -16.31 5.10 25.37
N ASN A 428 -16.60 4.84 26.64
CA ASN A 428 -15.64 5.01 27.76
C ASN A 428 -14.97 6.40 27.80
N ASN A 429 -15.75 7.45 27.48
CA ASN A 429 -15.33 8.85 27.28
C ASN A 429 -14.32 9.12 26.14
N VAL A 430 -13.87 8.10 25.41
CA VAL A 430 -13.02 8.21 24.21
C VAL A 430 -13.89 8.25 22.95
N VAL A 431 -13.50 9.05 21.96
CA VAL A 431 -14.12 9.03 20.62
C VAL A 431 -13.32 8.09 19.74
N TRP A 432 -13.94 7.01 19.27
CA TRP A 432 -13.36 6.02 18.38
C TRP A 432 -13.76 6.32 16.93
N SER A 433 -12.79 6.31 16.03
CA SER A 433 -12.96 6.48 14.59
C SER A 433 -12.64 5.17 13.88
N LYS A 434 -13.58 4.66 13.08
CA LYS A 434 -13.34 3.52 12.20
C LYS A 434 -12.71 4.01 10.90
N ILE A 435 -11.56 3.48 10.54
CA ILE A 435 -10.74 3.98 9.44
C ILE A 435 -10.59 2.98 8.29
N LYS A 436 -10.53 3.54 7.07
CA LYS A 436 -10.31 2.86 5.80
C LYS A 436 -9.13 3.51 5.09
N LEU A 437 -8.11 2.73 4.75
CA LEU A 437 -7.00 3.13 3.89
C LEU A 437 -7.28 2.55 2.50
N GLU A 438 -7.37 3.41 1.49
CA GLU A 438 -7.79 3.04 0.13
C GLU A 438 -9.13 2.27 0.15
N ASP A 439 -9.12 0.99 -0.21
CA ASP A 439 -10.27 0.07 -0.11
C ASP A 439 -10.25 -0.88 1.10
N LYS A 440 -9.17 -0.90 1.89
CA LYS A 440 -9.05 -1.74 3.07
C LYS A 440 -9.54 -1.01 4.33
N VAL A 441 -10.61 -1.52 4.95
CA VAL A 441 -10.96 -1.14 6.33
C VAL A 441 -9.88 -1.67 7.27
N LEU A 442 -9.25 -0.81 8.06
CA LEU A 442 -8.15 -1.18 8.96
C LEU A 442 -8.67 -1.55 10.36
N GLY A 443 -9.68 -0.84 10.86
CA GLY A 443 -10.26 -1.06 12.20
C GLY A 443 -10.68 0.25 12.86
N TRP A 444 -10.83 0.22 14.18
CA TRP A 444 -11.14 1.37 15.04
C TRP A 444 -9.88 1.88 15.74
N ILE A 445 -9.72 3.20 15.78
CA ILE A 445 -8.63 3.90 16.46
C ILE A 445 -9.18 4.98 17.39
N ASP A 446 -8.38 5.38 18.38
CA ASP A 446 -8.65 6.58 19.17
C ASP A 446 -8.53 7.81 18.26
N SER A 447 -9.58 8.62 18.17
CA SER A 447 -9.63 9.76 17.24
C SER A 447 -8.60 10.85 17.57
N ARG A 448 -8.00 10.83 18.77
CA ARG A 448 -6.88 11.71 19.16
C ARG A 448 -5.58 11.39 18.44
N THR A 449 -5.51 10.24 17.74
CA THR A 449 -4.39 9.89 16.85
C THR A 449 -4.57 10.42 15.42
N LEU A 450 -5.72 11.04 15.11
CA LEU A 450 -6.02 11.65 13.82
C LEU A 450 -5.85 13.18 13.86
N SER A 451 -5.56 13.75 12.70
CA SER A 451 -5.50 15.19 12.46
C SER A 451 -6.19 15.53 11.13
N ASN A 452 -6.91 16.65 11.07
CA ASN A 452 -7.71 17.04 9.89
C ASN A 452 -6.87 17.73 8.81
N LEU A 453 -5.66 17.21 8.56
CA LEU A 453 -4.70 17.80 7.61
C LEU A 453 -4.96 17.34 6.18
N VAL A 454 -4.95 18.30 5.25
CA VAL A 454 -4.96 18.07 3.80
C VAL A 454 -3.53 18.24 3.29
N ILE A 455 -2.89 17.14 2.89
CA ILE A 455 -1.52 17.15 2.37
C ILE A 455 -1.57 17.29 0.84
N ASN A 456 -0.73 18.18 0.28
CA ASN A 456 -0.43 18.15 -1.15
C ASN A 456 0.69 17.13 -1.39
N GLU A 457 0.52 16.21 -2.33
CA GLU A 457 1.59 15.26 -2.69
C GLU A 457 2.78 15.98 -3.34
N GLU A 458 3.99 15.55 -3.00
CA GLU A 458 5.25 16.08 -3.52
C GLU A 458 6.17 14.93 -3.94
N ASN A 459 7.09 15.17 -4.86
CA ASN A 459 8.09 14.18 -5.25
C ASN A 459 9.39 14.87 -5.68
N LYS A 460 10.04 15.57 -4.74
CA LYS A 460 11.24 16.37 -5.00
C LYS A 460 12.35 16.09 -3.99
N THR A 461 13.58 15.92 -4.49
CA THR A 461 14.78 15.85 -3.66
C THR A 461 15.33 17.25 -3.44
N VAL A 462 15.66 17.59 -2.20
CA VAL A 462 16.17 18.92 -1.80
C VAL A 462 17.37 18.79 -0.86
N LEU A 463 18.20 19.82 -0.78
CA LEU A 463 19.34 19.90 0.15
C LEU A 463 19.08 21.01 1.18
N LEU A 464 19.30 20.73 2.47
CA LEU A 464 19.06 21.70 3.53
C LEU A 464 20.17 22.76 3.61
N GLY A 465 19.76 24.02 3.68
CA GLY A 465 20.59 25.22 3.81
C GLY A 465 20.58 25.76 5.24
N ASP A 466 19.67 26.69 5.56
CA ASP A 466 19.56 27.20 6.92
C ASP A 466 18.78 26.25 7.82
N THR A 467 19.47 25.60 8.75
CA THR A 467 18.89 24.71 9.75
C THR A 467 18.97 25.30 11.16
N TYR A 468 19.39 26.55 11.31
CA TYR A 468 19.52 27.21 12.61
C TYR A 468 18.15 27.57 13.19
N GLY A 469 17.92 27.26 14.46
CA GLY A 469 16.60 27.39 15.12
C GLY A 469 15.52 26.41 14.63
N HIS A 470 15.68 25.80 13.45
CA HIS A 470 14.69 24.90 12.86
C HIS A 470 14.73 23.48 13.46
N SER A 471 13.55 22.87 13.52
CA SER A 471 13.28 21.58 14.14
C SER A 471 12.36 20.72 13.28
N VAL A 472 12.45 19.40 13.46
CA VAL A 472 11.63 18.39 12.81
C VAL A 472 10.55 17.90 13.78
N TRP A 473 9.34 17.68 13.27
CA TRP A 473 8.14 17.43 14.06
C TRP A 473 7.31 16.27 13.51
N THR A 474 6.52 15.61 14.36
CA THR A 474 5.63 14.49 13.98
C THR A 474 4.37 14.91 13.20
N LEU A 475 4.12 16.21 13.14
CA LEU A 475 3.09 16.93 12.39
C LEU A 475 3.65 18.35 12.13
N PRO A 476 3.10 19.16 11.22
CA PRO A 476 3.45 20.58 11.10
C PRO A 476 3.39 21.29 12.47
N TYR A 477 4.35 22.17 12.76
CA TYR A 477 4.40 22.83 14.07
C TYR A 477 3.17 23.74 14.29
N GLY A 478 2.58 23.66 15.48
CA GLY A 478 1.31 24.32 15.83
C GLY A 478 0.07 23.45 15.64
N GLU A 479 0.19 22.27 15.01
CA GLU A 479 -0.91 21.29 14.93
C GLU A 479 -1.14 20.56 16.26
N GLU A 480 -2.38 20.14 16.50
CA GLU A 480 -2.74 19.37 17.68
C GLU A 480 -1.96 18.03 17.68
N ASN A 481 -1.36 17.68 18.82
CA ASN A 481 -0.53 16.48 19.00
C ASN A 481 0.78 16.45 18.15
N ALA A 482 1.23 17.58 17.62
CA ALA A 482 2.59 17.74 17.10
C ALA A 482 3.64 17.59 18.22
N LYS A 483 4.62 16.70 18.02
CA LYS A 483 5.73 16.43 18.95
C LYS A 483 7.08 16.66 18.25
N TYR A 484 8.07 17.10 19.02
CA TYR A 484 9.44 17.32 18.54
C TYR A 484 10.13 15.97 18.26
N VAL A 485 10.78 15.86 17.10
CA VAL A 485 11.53 14.66 16.66
C VAL A 485 13.04 14.90 16.80
N GLY A 486 13.52 16.10 16.46
CA GLY A 486 14.94 16.44 16.50
C GLY A 486 15.26 17.78 15.83
N SER A 487 16.51 18.23 15.90
CA SER A 487 16.93 19.45 15.21
C SER A 487 17.07 19.21 13.70
N ALA A 488 16.72 20.21 12.89
CA ALA A 488 16.96 20.20 11.45
C ALA A 488 18.45 20.00 11.10
N ASN A 489 19.35 20.41 12.00
CA ASN A 489 20.80 20.24 11.85
C ASN A 489 21.24 18.77 11.64
N ASN A 490 20.45 17.79 12.09
CA ASN A 490 20.75 16.36 11.93
C ASN A 490 20.65 15.87 10.47
N TYR A 491 20.03 16.66 9.59
CA TYR A 491 19.76 16.33 8.18
C TYR A 491 20.51 17.25 7.22
N VAL A 492 21.37 18.12 7.74
CA VAL A 492 22.35 18.92 6.99
C VAL A 492 23.22 18.05 6.11
N ASN A 493 23.58 18.58 4.93
CA ASN A 493 24.43 17.94 3.93
C ASN A 493 23.90 16.63 3.34
N LYS A 494 22.70 16.17 3.72
CA LYS A 494 22.03 15.03 3.09
C LYS A 494 20.99 15.51 2.09
N PRO A 495 20.83 14.86 0.92
CA PRO A 495 19.59 14.98 0.16
C PRO A 495 18.45 14.45 1.04
N ILE A 496 17.33 15.17 1.08
CA ILE A 496 16.09 14.69 1.67
C ILE A 496 15.02 14.62 0.58
N LYS A 497 14.19 13.58 0.58
CA LYS A 497 13.08 13.45 -0.37
C LYS A 497 11.80 13.99 0.26
N VAL A 498 11.33 15.13 -0.22
CA VAL A 498 10.02 15.68 0.15
C VAL A 498 8.94 14.86 -0.57
N ILE A 499 7.98 14.37 0.21
CA ILE A 499 6.86 13.51 -0.22
C ILE A 499 5.48 14.15 -0.01
N GLY A 500 5.39 15.23 0.75
CA GLY A 500 4.19 16.05 0.81
C GLY A 500 4.45 17.44 1.37
N SER A 501 3.50 18.35 1.17
CA SER A 501 3.53 19.70 1.74
C SER A 501 2.20 20.14 2.34
N PHE A 502 2.27 20.97 3.38
CA PHE A 502 1.12 21.56 4.05
C PHE A 502 1.42 23.02 4.41
N THR A 503 0.51 23.93 4.12
CA THR A 503 0.67 25.35 4.45
C THR A 503 -0.11 25.69 5.70
N ARG A 504 0.58 26.03 6.79
CA ARG A 504 -0.04 26.61 7.98
C ARG A 504 0.24 28.11 8.02
N GLU A 505 -0.83 28.91 8.05
CA GLU A 505 -0.78 30.37 8.08
C GLU A 505 0.02 30.95 6.89
N GLN A 506 1.34 31.17 7.06
CA GLN A 506 2.26 31.62 6.01
C GLN A 506 3.53 30.72 5.89
N THR A 507 3.61 29.63 6.66
CA THR A 507 4.74 28.69 6.60
C THR A 507 4.32 27.40 5.90
N VAL A 508 5.02 27.05 4.83
CA VAL A 508 4.93 25.73 4.21
C VAL A 508 5.79 24.76 5.04
N TRP A 509 5.21 23.62 5.38
CA TRP A 509 5.87 22.49 6.02
C TRP A 509 6.03 21.38 4.99
N TYR A 510 7.22 20.78 4.93
CA TYR A 510 7.52 19.64 4.07
C TYR A 510 7.58 18.36 4.87
N HIS A 511 6.77 17.37 4.48
CA HIS A 511 6.90 16.00 4.94
C HIS A 511 7.99 15.31 4.14
N PHE A 512 8.98 14.71 4.81
CA PHE A 512 10.18 14.21 4.14
C PHE A 512 10.67 12.84 4.61
N MET A 513 11.42 12.20 3.71
CA MET A 513 12.12 10.94 3.93
C MET A 513 13.64 11.13 3.82
N VAL A 514 14.38 10.29 4.54
CA VAL A 514 15.84 10.15 4.46
C VAL A 514 16.18 8.66 4.45
N ASP A 515 17.11 8.24 3.59
CA ASP A 515 17.54 6.85 3.45
C ASP A 515 16.36 5.85 3.28
N GLY A 516 15.30 6.29 2.56
CA GLY A 516 14.08 5.53 2.30
C GLY A 516 13.05 5.48 3.44
N LYS A 517 13.26 6.19 4.56
CA LYS A 517 12.38 6.19 5.73
C LYS A 517 11.74 7.55 5.94
N GLU A 518 10.44 7.58 6.21
CA GLU A 518 9.70 8.78 6.64
C GLU A 518 10.25 9.29 7.98
N VAL A 519 10.50 10.60 8.10
CA VAL A 519 11.14 11.22 9.27
C VAL A 519 10.20 12.19 9.99
N GLY A 520 9.34 12.89 9.25
CA GLY A 520 8.42 13.88 9.77
C GLY A 520 8.43 15.18 8.97
N TRP A 521 8.05 16.27 9.63
CA TRP A 521 7.79 17.58 9.02
C TRP A 521 8.86 18.60 9.38
N ILE A 522 9.31 19.38 8.40
CA ILE A 522 10.30 20.45 8.52
C ILE A 522 9.80 21.75 7.87
N ASP A 523 10.21 22.91 8.39
CA ASP A 523 9.89 24.21 7.79
C ASP A 523 10.55 24.32 6.40
N SER A 524 9.80 24.72 5.37
CA SER A 524 10.30 24.89 4.01
C SER A 524 11.45 25.88 3.91
N LYS A 525 11.56 26.84 4.83
CA LYS A 525 12.68 27.81 4.91
C LYS A 525 14.04 27.13 5.08
N THR A 526 14.07 25.88 5.56
CA THR A 526 15.31 25.10 5.67
C THR A 526 15.87 24.61 4.33
N VAL A 527 15.08 24.63 3.26
CA VAL A 527 15.50 24.18 1.93
C VAL A 527 16.38 25.25 1.26
N SER A 528 17.56 24.85 0.80
CA SER A 528 18.44 25.71 0.00
C SER A 528 17.99 25.79 -1.46
N ASN A 529 18.45 26.82 -2.19
CA ASN A 529 18.29 26.96 -3.64
C ASN A 529 19.14 25.96 -4.46
N ALA A 530 19.48 24.80 -3.88
CA ALA A 530 20.15 23.71 -4.57
C ALA A 530 19.20 23.03 -5.56
N SER A 531 19.70 22.75 -6.77
CA SER A 531 18.96 22.10 -7.86
C SER A 531 19.81 21.00 -8.50
N ASN A 532 19.22 20.22 -9.40
CA ASN A 532 19.89 19.12 -10.12
C ASN A 532 20.67 18.18 -9.17
N ILE A 533 20.03 17.81 -8.06
CA ILE A 533 20.60 16.96 -7.01
C ILE A 533 20.57 15.51 -7.51
N ILE A 534 21.75 14.96 -7.77
CA ILE A 534 21.95 13.63 -8.35
C ILE A 534 22.85 12.82 -7.40
N GLU A 535 22.42 11.63 -7.02
CA GLU A 535 23.27 10.67 -6.29
C GLU A 535 24.26 10.00 -7.25
N MET A 536 25.49 9.81 -6.78
CA MET A 536 26.62 9.29 -7.57
C MET A 536 27.37 8.20 -6.81
N ASN A 537 28.19 7.44 -7.52
CA ASN A 537 29.08 6.43 -6.92
C ASN A 537 30.38 6.32 -7.71
N GLU A 538 31.06 7.45 -7.91
CA GLU A 538 32.14 7.59 -8.87
C GLU A 538 33.43 8.10 -8.20
N THR A 539 34.57 7.80 -8.80
CA THR A 539 35.87 8.33 -8.36
C THR A 539 36.29 9.46 -9.29
N TYR A 540 36.70 10.57 -8.70
CA TYR A 540 37.26 11.75 -9.37
C TYR A 540 38.60 12.11 -8.74
N HIS A 541 39.43 12.87 -9.46
CA HIS A 541 40.63 13.49 -8.91
C HIS A 541 40.78 14.93 -9.42
N ILE A 542 41.63 15.73 -8.76
CA ILE A 542 41.83 17.14 -9.11
C ILE A 542 42.87 17.27 -10.20
N GLU A 543 42.43 17.76 -11.36
CA GLU A 543 43.30 18.16 -12.48
C GLU A 543 43.63 19.66 -12.40
N ASN A 544 42.63 20.48 -12.07
CA ASN A 544 42.76 21.93 -11.98
C ASN A 544 42.67 22.40 -10.52
N ASN A 545 43.82 22.67 -9.90
CA ASN A 545 43.89 23.15 -8.52
C ASN A 545 43.86 24.69 -8.37
N GLN A 546 43.92 25.46 -9.48
CA GLN A 546 44.10 26.91 -9.42
C GLN A 546 42.78 27.64 -9.15
N GLY A 547 42.74 28.41 -8.07
CA GLY A 547 41.54 29.16 -7.63
C GLY A 547 40.43 28.30 -7.01
N HIS A 548 40.64 26.98 -6.90
CA HIS A 548 39.65 26.04 -6.39
C HIS A 548 39.93 25.62 -4.94
N ALA A 549 38.87 25.29 -4.20
CA ALA A 549 38.93 24.94 -2.79
C ALA A 549 37.85 23.92 -2.40
N VAL A 550 38.11 23.21 -1.30
CA VAL A 550 37.21 22.22 -0.69
C VAL A 550 36.46 22.87 0.49
N TRP A 551 35.16 22.63 0.58
CA TRP A 551 34.26 23.27 1.54
C TRP A 551 33.39 22.25 2.29
N THR A 552 32.85 22.61 3.45
CA THR A 552 31.88 21.77 4.19
C THR A 552 30.48 21.76 3.59
N ARG A 553 30.17 22.71 2.70
CA ARG A 553 28.92 22.88 1.93
C ARG A 553 29.30 23.54 0.58
N PRO A 554 28.47 23.51 -0.47
CA PRO A 554 28.70 24.32 -1.68
C PRO A 554 29.05 25.78 -1.34
N TYR A 555 30.03 26.38 -2.03
CA TYR A 555 30.49 27.73 -1.67
C TYR A 555 29.37 28.77 -1.82
N GLY A 556 29.32 29.72 -0.88
CA GLY A 556 28.25 30.70 -0.75
C GLY A 556 26.98 30.16 -0.06
N MET A 557 26.88 28.86 0.22
CA MET A 557 25.83 28.34 1.10
C MET A 557 26.09 28.76 2.54
N GLN A 558 25.04 29.12 3.27
CA GLN A 558 25.14 29.48 4.69
C GLN A 558 25.85 28.38 5.48
N ASN A 559 26.69 28.76 6.43
CA ASN A 559 27.56 27.85 7.21
C ASN A 559 28.52 26.97 6.36
N ALA A 560 28.77 27.30 5.09
CA ALA A 560 29.93 26.76 4.37
C ALA A 560 31.22 27.22 5.05
N SER A 561 32.11 26.27 5.34
CA SER A 561 33.43 26.51 5.93
C SER A 561 34.50 25.97 5.02
N PHE A 562 35.61 26.69 4.90
CA PHE A 562 36.78 26.24 4.16
C PHE A 562 37.40 25.01 4.83
N VAL A 563 37.76 24.00 4.04
CA VAL A 563 38.40 22.76 4.51
C VAL A 563 39.86 22.68 4.08
N GLY A 564 40.18 23.20 2.90
CA GLY A 564 41.52 23.21 2.32
C GLY A 564 41.49 23.70 0.86
N SER A 565 42.65 24.03 0.33
CA SER A 565 42.82 24.38 -1.08
C SER A 565 42.76 23.12 -1.95
N ALA A 566 42.41 23.25 -3.23
CA ALA A 566 42.39 22.09 -4.14
C ALA A 566 43.78 21.43 -4.30
N SER A 567 44.87 22.19 -4.09
CA SER A 567 46.24 21.68 -3.95
C SER A 567 46.37 20.53 -2.95
N ASP A 568 45.61 20.59 -1.85
CA ASP A 568 45.79 19.73 -0.68
C ASP A 568 45.18 18.33 -0.91
N PHE A 569 44.61 18.11 -2.11
CA PHE A 569 43.86 16.92 -2.49
C PHE A 569 44.26 16.36 -3.87
N ILE A 570 45.29 16.88 -4.56
CA ILE A 570 45.61 16.45 -5.94
C ILE A 570 45.96 14.97 -6.11
N HIS A 571 46.57 14.34 -5.10
CA HIS A 571 46.89 12.91 -5.10
C HIS A 571 45.81 12.06 -4.39
N LYS A 572 44.61 12.61 -4.16
CA LYS A 572 43.54 11.93 -3.43
C LYS A 572 42.37 11.60 -4.36
N ASN A 573 42.04 10.31 -4.40
CA ASN A 573 40.86 9.81 -5.10
C ASN A 573 39.59 10.20 -4.33
N LEU A 574 38.85 11.16 -4.89
CA LEU A 574 37.62 11.72 -4.33
C LEU A 574 36.45 10.83 -4.73
N ASN A 575 35.93 10.04 -3.79
CA ASN A 575 34.75 9.22 -4.05
C ASN A 575 33.47 10.08 -3.92
N VAL A 576 33.01 10.58 -5.07
CA VAL A 576 31.86 11.47 -5.22
C VAL A 576 30.56 10.68 -5.01
N LYS A 577 29.73 11.19 -4.12
CA LYS A 577 28.40 10.65 -3.77
C LYS A 577 27.24 11.54 -4.22
N LEU A 578 27.48 12.82 -4.50
CA LEU A 578 26.46 13.77 -4.93
C LEU A 578 27.00 14.72 -5.99
N SER A 579 26.17 15.06 -6.97
CA SER A 579 26.27 16.26 -7.78
C SER A 579 25.11 17.19 -7.43
N VAL A 580 25.38 18.49 -7.27
CA VAL A 580 24.38 19.51 -6.97
C VAL A 580 24.71 20.80 -7.71
N ASN A 581 23.75 21.41 -8.41
CA ASN A 581 23.92 22.78 -8.89
C ASN A 581 23.48 23.78 -7.80
N TYR A 582 24.37 24.70 -7.44
CA TYR A 582 24.13 25.75 -6.47
C TYR A 582 24.79 27.06 -6.91
N ASN A 583 24.03 28.15 -6.93
CA ASN A 583 24.42 29.46 -7.48
C ASN A 583 25.01 29.37 -8.91
N GLY A 584 24.46 28.48 -9.75
CA GLY A 584 24.90 28.25 -11.14
C GLY A 584 26.11 27.34 -11.29
N VAL A 585 26.86 27.06 -10.23
CA VAL A 585 28.03 26.15 -10.23
C VAL A 585 27.59 24.73 -9.87
N THR A 586 28.13 23.72 -10.56
CA THR A 586 27.95 22.32 -10.17
C THR A 586 29.02 21.93 -9.15
N TRP A 587 28.58 21.36 -8.03
CA TRP A 587 29.41 20.96 -6.90
C TRP A 587 29.35 19.44 -6.75
N TYR A 588 30.51 18.82 -6.59
CA TYR A 588 30.63 17.40 -6.28
C TYR A 588 30.87 17.20 -4.78
N GLY A 589 29.95 16.48 -4.14
CA GLY A 589 30.01 16.10 -2.73
C GLY A 589 30.68 14.74 -2.58
N PHE A 590 31.83 14.69 -1.91
CA PHE A 590 32.62 13.47 -1.66
C PHE A 590 32.81 13.22 -0.16
N LYS A 591 32.90 11.96 0.26
CA LYS A 591 33.10 11.64 1.68
C LYS A 591 34.56 11.81 2.09
N ASN A 592 34.79 12.51 3.20
CA ASN A 592 36.08 12.57 3.88
C ASN A 592 36.29 11.33 4.79
N SER A 593 37.48 11.22 5.39
CA SER A 593 37.86 10.08 6.25
C SER A 593 37.02 9.89 7.51
N LYS A 594 36.19 10.87 7.90
CA LYS A 594 35.20 10.77 8.99
C LYS A 594 33.79 10.44 8.49
N GLY A 595 33.61 10.17 7.19
CA GLY A 595 32.33 9.86 6.56
C GLY A 595 31.46 11.08 6.22
N ASN A 596 31.85 12.28 6.65
CA ASN A 596 31.16 13.53 6.36
C ASN A 596 31.39 13.96 4.90
N LEU A 597 30.40 14.63 4.30
CA LEU A 597 30.52 15.19 2.95
C LEU A 597 31.29 16.51 2.95
N ASN A 598 32.34 16.55 2.14
CA ASN A 598 33.02 17.75 1.67
C ASN A 598 32.56 18.04 0.22
N TRP A 599 32.66 19.29 -0.22
CA TRP A 599 32.24 19.73 -1.55
C TRP A 599 33.38 20.43 -2.29
N ILE A 600 33.52 20.13 -3.59
CA ILE A 600 34.45 20.80 -4.50
C ILE A 600 33.70 21.22 -5.77
N ASP A 601 34.20 22.28 -6.43
CA ASP A 601 33.71 22.72 -7.74
C ASP A 601 33.97 21.64 -8.80
N SER A 602 32.99 21.32 -9.63
CA SER A 602 33.17 20.31 -10.70
C SER A 602 34.27 20.67 -11.68
N ARG A 603 34.60 21.96 -11.84
CA ARG A 603 35.64 22.48 -12.74
C ARG A 603 37.08 22.30 -12.21
N ALA A 604 37.24 21.77 -11.00
CA ALA A 604 38.52 21.40 -10.43
C ALA A 604 38.94 19.95 -10.76
N VAL A 605 37.98 19.09 -11.12
CA VAL A 605 38.15 17.63 -11.11
C VAL A 605 37.75 16.96 -12.42
N VAL A 606 38.38 15.83 -12.70
CA VAL A 606 38.04 14.91 -13.79
C VAL A 606 37.73 13.52 -13.25
N GLN A 607 36.93 12.76 -13.99
CA GLN A 607 36.50 11.42 -13.61
C GLN A 607 37.65 10.41 -13.80
N GLY A 608 37.77 9.45 -12.89
CA GLY A 608 38.85 8.46 -12.87
C GLY A 608 39.78 8.63 -11.67
N SER A 609 40.70 7.67 -11.51
CA SER A 609 41.68 7.67 -10.43
C SER A 609 42.91 8.53 -10.75
N ALA A 610 43.35 9.35 -9.81
CA ALA A 610 44.74 9.79 -9.74
C ALA A 610 45.61 8.68 -9.14
N TYR A 611 46.85 8.63 -9.60
CA TYR A 611 47.93 7.86 -9.00
C TYR A 611 49.13 8.79 -8.74
N PRO A 612 49.93 8.55 -7.69
CA PRO A 612 51.08 9.39 -7.39
C PRO A 612 52.20 9.17 -8.43
N TYR A 613 52.75 10.28 -8.93
CA TYR A 613 53.93 10.30 -9.80
C TYR A 613 54.78 11.51 -9.42
N LEU A 614 55.86 11.26 -8.69
CA LEU A 614 56.67 12.25 -8.00
C LEU A 614 57.93 12.58 -8.82
N ASP A 615 58.24 13.86 -9.03
CA ASP A 615 59.42 14.27 -9.81
C ASP A 615 60.73 14.16 -9.00
N VAL A 616 61.07 12.94 -8.60
CA VAL A 616 62.28 12.65 -7.80
C VAL A 616 63.53 12.83 -8.67
N PRO A 617 64.58 13.55 -8.20
CA PRO A 617 65.82 13.67 -8.93
C PRO A 617 66.50 12.30 -9.08
N ILE A 618 67.07 12.04 -10.26
CA ILE A 618 67.88 10.84 -10.51
C ILE A 618 69.32 11.12 -10.10
N ILE A 619 69.89 10.24 -9.28
CA ILE A 619 71.30 10.27 -8.90
C ILE A 619 71.89 8.90 -9.23
N SER A 620 72.74 8.83 -10.25
CA SER A 620 73.54 7.62 -10.51
C SER A 620 74.60 7.45 -9.42
N GLN A 621 74.72 6.24 -8.87
CA GLN A 621 75.82 5.89 -7.97
C GLN A 621 77.17 5.88 -8.70
N ARG A 622 77.15 5.68 -10.04
CA ARG A 622 78.30 5.69 -10.95
C ARG A 622 78.33 6.99 -11.78
N ASP A 623 79.26 7.87 -11.44
CA ASP A 623 79.66 9.02 -12.22
C ASP A 623 80.69 8.60 -13.29
N PRO A 624 80.41 8.75 -14.60
CA PRO A 624 81.35 8.38 -15.65
C PRO A 624 82.47 9.41 -15.86
N TYR A 625 82.34 10.63 -15.32
CA TYR A 625 83.30 11.72 -15.49
C TYR A 625 84.18 11.92 -14.25
N ILE A 626 83.69 11.59 -13.05
CA ILE A 626 84.43 11.74 -11.79
C ILE A 626 84.48 10.39 -11.02
N PRO A 627 85.34 9.44 -11.40
CA PRO A 627 85.37 8.10 -10.80
C PRO A 627 85.59 8.06 -9.28
N ALA A 628 86.22 9.09 -8.70
CA ALA A 628 86.39 9.23 -7.24
C ALA A 628 85.06 9.45 -6.48
N ARG A 629 83.96 9.77 -7.18
CA ARG A 629 82.60 9.91 -6.63
C ARG A 629 81.74 8.66 -6.85
N ASN A 630 82.34 7.53 -7.22
CA ASN A 630 81.62 6.28 -7.50
C ASN A 630 81.37 5.47 -6.23
N LEU A 631 80.09 5.29 -5.92
CA LEU A 631 79.63 4.39 -4.87
C LEU A 631 79.35 3.02 -5.48
N VAL A 632 80.43 2.30 -5.81
CA VAL A 632 80.42 0.99 -6.50
C VAL A 632 79.45 -0.01 -5.86
N SER A 633 79.28 0.03 -4.54
CA SER A 633 78.35 -0.80 -3.77
C SER A 633 77.43 0.02 -2.83
N GLY A 634 77.17 1.29 -3.15
CA GLY A 634 76.32 2.18 -2.35
C GLY A 634 75.00 2.56 -3.02
N CYS A 635 74.25 1.57 -3.52
CA CYS A 635 72.93 1.80 -4.12
C CYS A 635 71.94 2.39 -3.09
N GLU A 636 71.96 1.89 -1.85
CA GLU A 636 71.08 2.28 -0.75
C GLU A 636 71.21 3.77 -0.42
N ILE A 637 72.44 4.21 -0.15
CA ILE A 637 72.69 5.59 0.26
C ILE A 637 72.50 6.58 -0.91
N THR A 638 72.66 6.10 -2.15
CA THR A 638 72.32 6.88 -3.35
C THR A 638 70.80 7.00 -3.53
N SER A 639 70.02 5.93 -3.29
CA SER A 639 68.55 5.98 -3.28
C SER A 639 68.00 6.87 -2.16
N VAL A 640 68.59 6.80 -0.97
CA VAL A 640 68.29 7.72 0.14
C VAL A 640 68.64 9.16 -0.25
N ALA A 641 69.75 9.42 -0.94
CA ALA A 641 70.07 10.76 -1.43
C ALA A 641 68.99 11.31 -2.38
N MET A 642 68.45 10.49 -3.29
CA MET A 642 67.34 10.88 -4.19
C MET A 642 66.08 11.25 -3.40
N MET A 643 65.71 10.44 -2.41
CA MET A 643 64.57 10.67 -1.53
C MET A 643 64.74 11.94 -0.67
N LEU A 644 65.93 12.17 -0.12
CA LEU A 644 66.24 13.34 0.72
C LEU A 644 66.28 14.64 -0.11
N GLN A 645 66.83 14.62 -1.32
CA GLN A 645 66.78 15.79 -2.22
C GLN A 645 65.35 16.15 -2.61
N TYR A 646 64.49 15.17 -2.91
CA TYR A 646 63.06 15.42 -3.16
C TYR A 646 62.35 16.01 -1.93
N ALA A 647 62.76 15.61 -0.72
CA ALA A 647 62.28 16.20 0.53
C ALA A 647 62.78 17.65 0.78
N GLY A 648 63.57 18.22 -0.13
CA GLY A 648 64.14 19.57 -0.03
C GLY A 648 65.48 19.65 0.70
N ALA A 649 66.08 18.52 1.09
CA ALA A 649 67.38 18.51 1.76
C ALA A 649 68.53 18.68 0.75
N ASN A 650 69.37 19.71 0.95
CA ASN A 650 70.58 19.90 0.14
C ASN A 650 71.69 18.94 0.58
N VAL A 651 71.73 17.75 -0.03
CA VAL A 651 72.64 16.65 0.33
C VAL A 651 73.28 16.01 -0.90
N ASP A 652 74.52 15.53 -0.77
CA ASP A 652 75.23 14.77 -1.80
C ASP A 652 75.37 13.28 -1.44
N LYS A 653 75.36 12.38 -2.44
CA LYS A 653 75.54 10.93 -2.24
C LYS A 653 76.87 10.61 -1.54
N VAL A 654 77.95 11.34 -1.85
CA VAL A 654 79.29 11.08 -1.28
C VAL A 654 79.37 11.57 0.16
N GLN A 655 78.76 12.72 0.46
CA GLN A 655 78.58 13.20 1.84
C GLN A 655 77.82 12.16 2.67
N LEU A 656 76.64 11.73 2.22
CA LEU A 656 75.81 10.76 2.93
C LEU A 656 76.52 9.40 3.11
N ALA A 657 77.36 8.99 2.16
CA ALA A 657 78.19 7.78 2.28
C ALA A 657 79.29 7.89 3.36
N TYR A 658 79.74 9.09 3.72
CA TYR A 658 80.62 9.32 4.88
C TYR A 658 79.85 9.53 6.19
N GLU A 659 78.60 9.99 6.14
CA GLU A 659 77.78 10.27 7.33
C GLU A 659 76.93 9.08 7.82
N MET A 660 76.64 8.09 6.96
CA MET A 660 75.93 6.87 7.38
C MET A 660 76.77 6.04 8.36
N PRO A 661 76.14 5.34 9.32
CA PRO A 661 76.87 4.46 10.22
C PRO A 661 77.47 3.26 9.47
N TYR A 662 78.57 2.72 9.99
CA TYR A 662 79.28 1.56 9.45
C TYR A 662 79.26 0.40 10.43
N SER A 663 79.27 -0.82 9.90
CA SER A 663 79.21 -2.06 10.68
C SER A 663 80.20 -3.08 10.12
N SER A 664 80.85 -3.87 10.99
CA SER A 664 81.78 -4.92 10.56
C SER A 664 81.09 -6.21 10.13
N PHE A 665 79.79 -6.39 10.43
CA PHE A 665 79.03 -7.60 10.07
C PHE A 665 77.50 -7.44 10.01
N ASP A 666 76.87 -6.60 10.85
CA ASP A 666 75.40 -6.47 10.89
C ASP A 666 74.91 -5.23 10.09
N PRO A 667 74.28 -5.42 8.90
CA PRO A 667 73.72 -4.32 8.10
C PRO A 667 72.55 -3.58 8.76
N ASN A 668 71.98 -4.08 9.87
CA ASN A 668 70.97 -3.35 10.66
C ASN A 668 71.59 -2.28 11.58
N GLN A 669 72.91 -2.31 11.81
CA GLN A 669 73.63 -1.27 12.60
C GLN A 669 74.37 -0.25 11.73
N GLY A 670 74.71 -0.61 10.49
CA GLY A 670 75.47 0.26 9.58
C GLY A 670 75.92 -0.46 8.31
N PHE A 671 76.50 0.28 7.37
CA PHE A 671 76.97 -0.27 6.10
C PHE A 671 78.12 -1.25 6.30
N VAL A 672 78.01 -2.43 5.67
CA VAL A 672 79.01 -3.50 5.78
C VAL A 672 80.02 -3.42 4.64
N GLY A 673 81.28 -3.13 4.97
CA GLY A 673 82.39 -2.95 4.03
C GLY A 673 82.56 -1.51 3.55
N ASN A 674 82.98 -1.31 2.30
CA ASN A 674 83.29 0.01 1.73
C ASN A 674 82.42 0.33 0.50
N PRO A 675 81.51 1.33 0.53
CA PRO A 675 80.59 1.64 -0.56
C PRO A 675 81.31 2.19 -1.82
N PHE A 676 82.50 2.76 -1.66
CA PHE A 676 83.35 3.21 -2.77
C PHE A 676 84.07 2.06 -3.49
N GLY A 677 83.86 0.81 -3.07
CA GLY A 677 84.50 -0.36 -3.64
C GLY A 677 83.81 -1.65 -3.20
N LYS A 678 84.51 -2.47 -2.42
CA LYS A 678 83.99 -3.74 -1.88
C LYS A 678 83.18 -3.50 -0.60
N GLY A 679 81.88 -3.35 -0.77
CA GLY A 679 80.85 -3.32 0.27
C GLY A 679 79.74 -4.32 -0.02
N TRP A 680 78.80 -4.45 0.91
CA TRP A 680 77.63 -5.34 0.76
C TRP A 680 76.31 -4.57 0.77
N THR A 681 75.88 -4.04 1.93
CA THR A 681 74.59 -3.34 2.07
C THR A 681 74.50 -2.61 3.42
N ILE A 682 73.46 -1.79 3.58
CA ILE A 682 72.94 -1.21 4.83
C ILE A 682 71.41 -1.33 4.81
N TYR A 683 70.76 -1.63 5.94
CA TYR A 683 69.30 -1.81 6.02
C TYR A 683 68.58 -0.62 6.68
N PRO A 684 67.26 -0.46 6.49
CA PRO A 684 66.48 0.66 7.03
C PRO A 684 66.75 1.05 8.50
N PRO A 685 66.90 0.13 9.47
CA PRO A 685 67.10 0.50 10.87
C PRO A 685 68.31 1.41 11.11
N ALA A 686 69.43 1.15 10.41
CA ALA A 686 70.66 1.93 10.51
C ALA A 686 70.55 3.33 9.86
N LEU A 687 69.64 3.50 8.90
CA LEU A 687 69.44 4.75 8.17
C LEU A 687 68.43 5.68 8.85
N MET A 688 67.65 5.21 9.81
CA MET A 688 66.55 5.96 10.44
C MET A 688 66.96 7.32 10.98
N ASP A 689 68.10 7.39 11.69
CA ASP A 689 68.56 8.61 12.33
C ASP A 689 69.20 9.57 11.33
N LEU A 690 69.86 9.05 10.29
CA LEU A 690 70.38 9.84 9.17
C LEU A 690 69.26 10.47 8.35
N VAL A 691 68.19 9.72 8.05
CA VAL A 691 67.00 10.29 7.39
C VAL A 691 66.37 11.36 8.29
N ARG A 692 66.09 11.04 9.56
CA ARG A 692 65.45 11.97 10.51
C ARG A 692 66.24 13.28 10.69
N LYS A 693 67.58 13.23 10.63
CA LYS A 693 68.46 14.41 10.66
C LYS A 693 68.16 15.41 9.54
N TYR A 694 67.79 14.94 8.34
CA TYR A 694 67.58 15.80 7.16
C TYR A 694 66.11 16.14 6.89
N THR A 695 65.17 15.27 7.28
CA THR A 695 63.72 15.46 7.03
C THR A 695 62.88 15.72 8.28
N GLY A 696 63.48 15.73 9.46
CA GLY A 696 62.77 15.87 10.75
C GLY A 696 62.01 14.62 11.20
N SER A 697 61.52 13.81 10.25
CA SER A 697 60.87 12.51 10.44
C SER A 697 61.57 11.40 9.64
N ALA A 698 61.38 10.14 10.07
CA ALA A 698 61.84 8.93 9.39
C ALA A 698 60.89 7.78 9.75
N ILE A 699 60.51 6.97 8.76
CA ILE A 699 59.63 5.80 8.94
C ILE A 699 60.23 4.56 8.27
N ASN A 700 60.38 3.49 9.05
CA ASN A 700 60.75 2.17 8.54
C ASN A 700 59.49 1.48 8.04
N LEU A 701 59.42 1.22 6.74
CA LEU A 701 58.29 0.59 6.06
C LEU A 701 58.53 -0.91 5.79
N THR A 702 59.54 -1.50 6.42
CA THR A 702 59.89 -2.91 6.25
C THR A 702 58.72 -3.83 6.60
N GLY A 703 58.21 -4.56 5.60
CA GLY A 703 57.06 -5.46 5.73
C GLY A 703 55.69 -4.77 5.78
N LEU A 704 55.62 -3.45 5.65
CA LEU A 704 54.38 -2.68 5.72
C LEU A 704 53.79 -2.38 4.32
N GLU A 705 52.65 -1.69 4.31
CA GLU A 705 52.08 -1.06 3.12
C GLU A 705 52.96 0.17 2.72
N ILE A 706 53.05 0.49 1.42
CA ILE A 706 53.92 1.54 0.89
C ILE A 706 53.24 2.54 -0.07
N LYS A 707 52.07 2.20 -0.64
CA LYS A 707 51.28 3.12 -1.49
C LYS A 707 50.89 4.37 -0.71
N SER A 708 50.45 4.20 0.53
CA SER A 708 50.03 5.28 1.43
C SER A 708 51.10 6.36 1.69
N ASN A 709 52.39 6.04 1.56
CA ASN A 709 53.46 7.05 1.56
C ASN A 709 53.59 7.77 0.20
N LEU A 710 53.50 7.05 -0.92
CA LEU A 710 53.50 7.64 -2.27
C LEU A 710 52.26 8.54 -2.49
N ASP A 711 51.08 8.10 -2.05
CA ASP A 711 49.81 8.85 -2.05
C ASP A 711 49.89 10.13 -1.19
N ALA A 712 50.71 10.09 -0.13
CA ALA A 712 51.03 11.25 0.70
C ALA A 712 52.14 12.15 0.10
N GLY A 713 52.55 11.91 -1.15
CA GLY A 713 53.56 12.69 -1.85
C GLY A 713 55.00 12.39 -1.45
N LYS A 714 55.28 11.24 -0.81
CA LYS A 714 56.62 10.89 -0.31
C LYS A 714 57.23 9.70 -1.06
N PRO A 715 58.43 9.83 -1.64
CA PRO A 715 59.15 8.70 -2.22
C PRO A 715 59.49 7.63 -1.17
N VAL A 716 59.60 6.38 -1.61
CA VAL A 716 59.92 5.23 -0.76
C VAL A 716 61.15 4.52 -1.31
N VAL A 717 62.23 4.46 -0.53
CA VAL A 717 63.41 3.66 -0.88
C VAL A 717 63.17 2.21 -0.48
N VAL A 718 63.45 1.28 -1.38
CA VAL A 718 63.16 -0.16 -1.22
C VAL A 718 64.38 -1.00 -1.59
N TRP A 719 64.53 -2.15 -0.93
CA TRP A 719 65.59 -3.12 -1.20
C TRP A 719 65.01 -4.32 -1.95
N MET A 720 65.68 -4.79 -3.00
CA MET A 720 65.23 -5.93 -3.80
C MET A 720 66.37 -6.67 -4.51
N THR A 721 66.10 -7.84 -5.06
CA THR A 721 67.03 -8.56 -5.94
C THR A 721 66.81 -8.13 -7.39
N MET A 722 67.80 -7.46 -8.00
CA MET A 722 67.79 -7.00 -9.39
C MET A 722 69.20 -7.01 -9.99
N HIS A 723 69.31 -6.96 -11.33
CA HIS A 723 70.58 -6.83 -12.08
C HIS A 723 71.68 -7.86 -11.75
N GLY A 724 71.32 -8.98 -11.11
CA GLY A 724 72.27 -10.00 -10.62
C GLY A 724 72.87 -9.70 -9.24
N PHE A 725 72.49 -8.60 -8.58
CA PHE A 725 72.90 -8.31 -7.21
C PHE A 725 72.14 -9.16 -6.19
N THR A 726 72.84 -9.60 -5.14
CA THR A 726 72.23 -10.26 -3.98
C THR A 726 71.41 -9.30 -3.12
N VAL A 727 71.71 -7.99 -3.19
CA VAL A 727 70.92 -6.87 -2.65
C VAL A 727 71.12 -5.67 -3.59
N HIS A 728 70.03 -5.05 -4.03
CA HIS A 728 70.01 -3.75 -4.72
C HIS A 728 69.02 -2.83 -4.01
N ALA A 729 69.12 -1.52 -4.21
CA ALA A 729 68.14 -0.56 -3.73
C ALA A 729 67.77 0.47 -4.81
N ILE A 730 66.49 0.85 -4.83
CA ILE A 730 65.88 1.79 -5.76
C ILE A 730 64.96 2.74 -5.01
N THR A 731 64.66 3.90 -5.59
CA THR A 731 63.69 4.86 -5.02
C THR A 731 62.40 4.80 -5.82
N LEU A 732 61.31 4.33 -5.20
CA LEU A 732 59.98 4.39 -5.79
C LEU A 732 59.51 5.84 -5.87
N VAL A 733 59.05 6.23 -7.06
CA VAL A 733 58.59 7.58 -7.38
C VAL A 733 57.09 7.64 -7.69
N GLY A 734 56.43 6.49 -7.89
CA GLY A 734 55.01 6.46 -8.20
C GLY A 734 54.50 5.06 -8.52
N TYR A 735 53.23 4.97 -8.89
CA TYR A 735 52.61 3.73 -9.39
C TYR A 735 51.42 4.05 -10.31
N ASP A 736 50.84 3.03 -10.96
CA ASP A 736 49.51 3.06 -11.57
C ASP A 736 48.77 1.72 -11.37
N GLU A 737 47.74 1.44 -12.16
CA GLU A 737 47.00 0.16 -12.12
C GLU A 737 47.88 -1.08 -12.36
N ASN A 738 48.97 -0.95 -13.12
CA ASN A 738 49.78 -2.05 -13.66
C ASN A 738 51.24 -2.03 -13.19
N TYR A 739 51.81 -0.84 -12.96
CA TYR A 739 53.24 -0.64 -12.73
C TYR A 739 53.57 0.08 -11.41
N PHE A 740 54.76 -0.18 -10.89
CA PHE A 740 55.51 0.78 -10.06
C PHE A 740 56.47 1.58 -10.94
N TYR A 741 56.62 2.87 -10.63
CA TYR A 741 57.64 3.74 -11.21
C TYR A 741 58.77 4.00 -10.20
N TYR A 742 60.03 3.98 -10.66
CA TYR A 742 61.20 4.09 -9.80
C TYR A 742 62.41 4.76 -10.47
N ASN A 743 63.30 5.31 -9.64
CA ASN A 743 64.64 5.75 -10.03
C ASN A 743 65.66 4.69 -9.61
N ASP A 744 66.52 4.29 -10.53
CA ASP A 744 67.54 3.25 -10.31
C ASP A 744 68.95 3.87 -10.24
N PRO A 745 69.63 3.83 -9.06
CA PRO A 745 70.94 4.43 -8.90
C PRO A 745 72.04 3.64 -9.65
N TRP A 746 71.81 2.37 -10.00
CA TRP A 746 72.82 1.55 -10.69
C TRP A 746 72.84 1.84 -12.18
N THR A 747 71.68 1.79 -12.84
CA THR A 747 71.57 2.10 -14.28
C THR A 747 71.64 3.60 -14.56
N GLY A 748 71.23 4.44 -13.60
CA GLY A 748 71.05 5.87 -13.80
C GLY A 748 69.73 6.22 -14.51
N GLU A 749 68.80 5.27 -14.57
CA GLU A 749 67.50 5.42 -15.23
C GLU A 749 66.49 6.12 -14.32
N LYS A 750 65.86 7.18 -14.85
CA LYS A 750 64.81 7.94 -14.16
C LYS A 750 63.43 7.44 -14.59
N ASN A 751 62.53 7.27 -13.64
CA ASN A 751 61.15 6.84 -13.85
C ASN A 751 61.01 5.52 -14.65
N ALA A 752 61.95 4.60 -14.45
CA ALA A 752 61.85 3.21 -14.93
C ALA A 752 60.57 2.55 -14.37
N SER A 753 60.04 1.53 -15.05
CA SER A 753 58.79 0.87 -14.65
C SER A 753 58.92 -0.66 -14.58
N MET A 754 58.18 -1.27 -13.64
CA MET A 754 58.05 -2.72 -13.51
C MET A 754 56.64 -3.10 -13.07
N TYR A 755 56.14 -4.27 -13.48
CA TYR A 755 54.79 -4.72 -13.10
C TYR A 755 54.67 -4.96 -11.59
N TRP A 756 53.44 -4.85 -11.06
CA TRP A 756 53.13 -5.19 -9.66
C TRP A 756 53.64 -6.57 -9.22
N SER A 757 53.54 -7.58 -10.10
CA SER A 757 54.06 -8.94 -9.86
C SER A 757 55.57 -8.92 -9.62
N ASP A 758 56.31 -8.24 -10.49
CA ASP A 758 57.75 -8.32 -10.59
C ASP A 758 58.39 -7.51 -9.47
N PHE A 759 57.80 -6.36 -9.15
CA PHE A 759 58.08 -5.63 -7.93
C PHE A 759 57.91 -6.51 -6.69
N TYR A 760 56.73 -7.12 -6.47
CA TYR A 760 56.49 -7.86 -5.24
C TYR A 760 57.36 -9.12 -5.15
N ASN A 761 57.66 -9.77 -6.27
CA ASN A 761 58.62 -10.87 -6.33
C ASN A 761 60.01 -10.38 -5.89
N ASN A 762 60.58 -9.37 -6.55
CA ASN A 762 61.93 -8.86 -6.28
C ASN A 762 62.06 -8.24 -4.87
N TRP A 763 61.03 -7.55 -4.37
CA TRP A 763 60.98 -6.95 -3.03
C TRP A 763 60.83 -8.01 -1.92
N SER A 764 60.16 -9.13 -2.20
CA SER A 764 59.98 -10.22 -1.22
C SER A 764 61.29 -10.90 -0.84
N THR A 765 62.24 -11.03 -1.78
CA THR A 765 63.55 -11.66 -1.51
C THR A 765 64.37 -10.91 -0.45
N GLN A 766 64.11 -9.60 -0.27
CA GLN A 766 64.80 -8.75 0.69
C GLN A 766 63.95 -8.44 1.92
N ASN A 767 63.11 -9.37 2.35
CA ASN A 767 62.19 -9.25 3.50
C ASN A 767 61.26 -8.02 3.41
N ARG A 768 60.96 -7.55 2.19
CA ARG A 768 60.16 -6.33 1.93
C ARG A 768 60.68 -5.10 2.69
N ARG A 769 62.00 -4.90 2.73
CA ARG A 769 62.63 -3.74 3.38
C ARG A 769 62.32 -2.45 2.64
N ALA A 770 61.94 -1.41 3.38
CA ALA A 770 61.64 -0.09 2.85
C ALA A 770 61.85 1.02 3.89
N ILE A 771 62.11 2.25 3.44
CA ILE A 771 62.23 3.45 4.27
C ILE A 771 61.62 4.67 3.55
N SER A 772 61.04 5.58 4.34
CA SER A 772 60.58 6.90 3.91
C SER A 772 60.79 7.90 5.07
N TYR A 773 60.29 9.12 4.92
CA TYR A 773 60.20 10.15 5.97
C TYR A 773 58.76 10.48 6.33
#